data_AF-A0A0D2H0S8-F1
#
_entry.id   AF-A0A0D2H0S8-F1
#
_cell.length_a   1.000
_cell.length_b   1.000
_cell.length_c   1.000
_cell.angle_alpha   90.00
_cell.angle_beta   90.00
_cell.angle_gamma   90.00
#
_symmetry.space_group_name_H-M   'P 1'
#
loop_
_entity.id
_entity.type
_entity.pdbx_description
1 polymer ?
#
loop_
_entity_poly.entity_id
_entity_poly.type
_entity_poly.pdbx_seq_one_letter_code
_entity_poly.pdbx_strand_id
1 'polypeptide(L)'
;MSTDEATNVNPGPSKSRSKHPSLLACIPCRKSHLKCDGQKPLCSRCSEKNGDCTWINSRRGYREFRKAQSSPEDKTEQRPKNDTIMHESKPFLSQEAYVFNEADTTKLRAMTYAELFQPTMDPAFPALPLELQTAPPVKEQLPSPSNSESTMSITRDILPAPADRALIESTDLIDLFYKHFYPSHPFIVPRKLYLQNPAILPGPLKACMRWLASHYIPQANHAALENAAKAIFAPEVPDDGFKVQGLLLYAMTCFARFGQGEGSMALDKAIEITLRIGLNRQSYALQQSPNDSTMQESWRRTWWTLLLIEGLVVVIGGQSSPFRLYSTYTDVALPGHDEDYNELRSPPITRTIADLRNRTFSEDTFEYSSFAYCIEGAYLLGSVLALSPDTFAVTDPQVEGIDAAISNLLLSLPMDKREVVRNDGTVDECLLIAHLVIHWAAICLHRPRSTLTFIRNHYRTTCTKAEAAGLPALAYTSHTAKALRAANAITNLASIQTDVKMCSPVLMCGLTTAATVHLPAYAIVDTPDQLVAIKERLQLGISALGSFGEVWPRATIAKGQVAKFAREVLTKPNVYVDSTVPGMIPRVAEPVPQLEYQMPFNNESWMDNLIQAEQDVEAPSCPVFDTFAMAQTRSR
;
A
#
# COMPACT_ATOMS: atom_id res chain seq x y z
N MET A 1 60.79 -21.83 75.38
CA MET A 1 60.77 -20.67 76.29
C MET A 1 59.97 -19.59 75.59
N SER A 2 58.82 -19.26 76.20
CA SER A 2 58.12 -17.96 76.32
C SER A 2 58.79 -16.74 75.66
N THR A 3 58.14 -15.72 75.10
CA THR A 3 56.75 -15.22 75.12
C THR A 3 56.67 -14.02 74.15
N ASP A 4 55.49 -13.83 73.56
CA ASP A 4 54.81 -12.65 72.99
C ASP A 4 55.53 -11.30 72.77
N GLU A 5 55.35 -10.74 71.57
CA GLU A 5 55.17 -9.29 71.38
C GLU A 5 54.29 -9.00 70.16
N ALA A 6 53.30 -8.11 70.36
CA ALA A 6 52.21 -7.80 69.44
C ALA A 6 52.58 -6.72 68.42
N THR A 7 52.07 -6.81 67.18
CA THR A 7 51.93 -5.64 66.28
C THR A 7 50.86 -5.85 65.20
N ASN A 8 49.73 -5.17 65.41
CA ASN A 8 48.99 -4.30 64.48
C ASN A 8 48.77 -4.77 63.01
N VAL A 9 47.55 -5.24 62.71
CA VAL A 9 47.04 -5.44 61.33
C VAL A 9 45.89 -4.47 61.07
N ASN A 10 46.13 -3.54 60.15
CA ASN A 10 45.14 -2.63 59.58
C ASN A 10 44.12 -3.40 58.70
N PRO A 11 42.80 -3.15 58.80
CA PRO A 11 41.81 -3.86 58.00
C PRO A 11 41.70 -3.23 56.60
N GLY A 12 41.94 -4.04 55.58
CA GLY A 12 41.69 -3.66 54.18
C GLY A 12 40.20 -3.38 53.91
N PRO A 13 39.87 -2.50 52.96
CA PRO A 13 38.51 -2.06 52.74
C PRO A 13 37.67 -3.17 52.10
N SER A 14 36.46 -3.30 52.62
CA SER A 14 35.44 -4.27 52.29
C SER A 14 35.04 -4.26 50.80
N LYS A 15 35.02 -5.45 50.19
CA LYS A 15 34.40 -5.70 48.88
C LYS A 15 32.88 -5.49 49.00
N SER A 16 32.39 -4.36 48.51
CA SER A 16 30.95 -4.10 48.45
C SER A 16 30.31 -4.83 47.26
N ARG A 17 29.14 -5.39 47.57
CA ARG A 17 28.26 -6.27 46.79
C ARG A 17 28.00 -5.79 45.37
N SER A 18 28.08 -6.72 44.42
CA SER A 18 27.73 -6.59 43.00
C SER A 18 26.37 -5.90 42.78
N LYS A 19 26.38 -4.70 42.20
CA LYS A 19 25.16 -4.03 41.71
C LYS A 19 24.62 -4.75 40.46
N HIS A 20 23.29 -4.89 40.42
CA HIS A 20 22.54 -5.47 39.31
C HIS A 20 22.94 -4.83 37.96
N PRO A 21 23.09 -5.59 36.87
CA PRO A 21 23.42 -5.03 35.56
C PRO A 21 22.34 -4.04 35.11
N SER A 22 22.72 -2.84 34.68
CA SER A 22 21.78 -1.83 34.21
C SER A 22 21.06 -2.31 32.95
N LEU A 23 19.73 -2.10 32.90
CA LEU A 23 18.87 -2.44 31.75
C LEU A 23 19.18 -1.64 30.47
N LEU A 24 20.18 -0.76 30.51
CA LEU A 24 20.58 0.09 29.41
C LEU A 24 22.11 0.23 29.41
N ALA A 25 22.74 0.05 28.24
CA ALA A 25 24.16 0.31 27.99
C ALA A 25 24.30 1.58 27.14
N CYS A 26 25.38 2.35 27.32
CA CYS A 26 25.67 3.51 26.48
C CYS A 26 25.98 3.09 25.03
N ILE A 27 25.83 4.01 24.06
CA ILE A 27 26.04 3.74 22.63
C ILE A 27 27.45 3.17 22.35
N PRO A 28 28.56 3.69 22.90
CA PRO A 28 29.89 3.15 22.64
C PRO A 28 30.06 1.71 23.12
N CYS A 29 29.58 1.39 24.33
CA CYS A 29 29.62 0.01 24.84
C CYS A 29 28.73 -0.92 24.01
N ARG A 30 27.59 -0.42 23.52
CA ARG A 30 26.68 -1.18 22.65
C ARG A 30 27.31 -1.48 21.28
N LYS A 31 27.94 -0.49 20.65
CA LYS A 31 28.66 -0.66 19.36
C LYS A 31 29.85 -1.61 19.46
N SER A 32 30.52 -1.63 20.61
CA SER A 32 31.71 -2.49 20.85
C SER A 32 31.39 -3.85 21.47
N HIS A 33 30.11 -4.17 21.70
CA HIS A 33 29.66 -5.42 22.33
C HIS A 33 30.31 -5.65 23.73
N LEU A 34 30.57 -4.57 24.47
CA LEU A 34 31.19 -4.59 25.79
C LEU A 34 30.16 -4.38 26.91
N LYS A 35 30.41 -4.99 28.08
CA LYS A 35 29.55 -4.81 29.26
C LYS A 35 29.69 -3.40 29.81
N CYS A 36 28.58 -2.66 29.80
CA CYS A 36 28.46 -1.32 30.38
C CYS A 36 28.05 -1.41 31.86
N ASP A 37 28.62 -0.56 32.71
CA ASP A 37 28.33 -0.51 34.15
C ASP A 37 27.12 0.37 34.51
N GLY A 38 26.61 1.17 33.56
CA GLY A 38 25.37 1.92 33.75
C GLY A 38 25.54 3.30 34.40
N GLN A 39 26.75 3.71 34.74
CA GLN A 39 26.98 4.97 35.44
C GLN A 39 26.73 6.18 34.52
N LYS A 40 25.96 7.16 35.00
CA LYS A 40 25.70 8.45 34.32
C LYS A 40 26.38 9.57 35.09
N PRO A 41 27.01 10.57 34.44
CA PRO A 41 26.97 10.84 32.99
C PRO A 41 27.92 9.98 32.15
N LEU A 42 29.05 9.54 32.70
CA LEU A 42 30.05 8.70 32.03
C LEU A 42 30.06 7.29 32.64
N CYS A 43 30.01 6.26 31.79
CA CYS A 43 30.24 4.89 32.22
C CYS A 43 31.73 4.66 32.48
N SER A 44 32.11 3.76 33.41
CA SER A 44 33.52 3.60 33.82
C SER A 44 34.44 3.27 32.63
N ARG A 45 33.97 2.47 31.66
CA ARG A 45 34.74 2.14 30.44
C ARG A 45 34.94 3.33 29.50
N CYS A 46 33.92 4.18 29.33
CA CYS A 46 34.07 5.39 28.51
C CYS A 46 34.95 6.43 29.20
N SER A 47 34.92 6.47 30.54
CA SER A 47 35.82 7.30 31.35
C SER A 47 37.28 6.88 31.16
N GLU A 48 37.59 5.59 31.29
CA GLU A 48 38.96 5.06 31.08
C GLU A 48 39.48 5.29 29.66
N LYS A 49 38.60 5.22 28.66
CA LYS A 49 38.96 5.44 27.25
C LYS A 49 38.95 6.91 26.82
N ASN A 50 38.63 7.83 27.72
CA ASN A 50 38.49 9.26 27.43
C ASN A 50 37.61 9.53 26.19
N GLY A 51 36.51 8.76 26.06
CA GLY A 51 35.64 8.77 24.88
C GLY A 51 34.22 9.26 25.19
N ASP A 52 33.51 9.71 24.15
CA ASP A 52 32.14 10.25 24.27
C ASP A 52 31.14 9.18 24.74
N CYS A 53 30.61 9.33 25.95
CA CYS A 53 29.60 8.44 26.52
C CYS A 53 28.18 8.98 26.28
N THR A 54 27.54 8.53 25.21
CA THR A 54 26.18 8.94 24.84
C THR A 54 25.13 7.88 25.20
N TRP A 55 23.97 8.33 25.67
CA TRP A 55 22.85 7.50 26.11
C TRP A 55 21.59 7.85 25.31
N ILE A 56 20.88 6.85 24.78
CA ILE A 56 19.56 7.03 24.15
C ILE A 56 18.52 6.35 25.03
N ASN A 57 17.44 7.07 25.38
CA ASN A 57 16.32 6.49 26.11
C ASN A 57 15.62 5.44 25.23
N SER A 58 15.71 4.17 25.62
CA SER A 58 14.98 3.08 24.98
C SER A 58 13.52 3.09 25.41
N ARG A 59 12.58 3.01 24.45
CA ARG A 59 11.16 2.76 24.71
C ARG A 59 10.81 1.27 24.87
N ARG A 60 11.80 0.35 24.77
CA ARG A 60 11.58 -1.09 25.05
C ARG A 60 11.52 -1.29 26.56
N GLY A 61 10.31 -1.49 27.09
CA GLY A 61 10.08 -1.89 28.49
C GLY A 61 8.87 -1.28 29.20
N TYR A 62 8.06 -0.41 28.57
CA TYR A 62 6.89 0.18 29.25
C TYR A 62 5.71 -0.81 29.34
N ARG A 63 5.87 -1.84 30.18
CA ARG A 63 4.80 -2.71 30.72
C ARG A 63 4.61 -2.40 32.21
N GLU A 64 4.39 -1.14 32.55
CA GLU A 64 3.89 -0.74 33.87
C GLU A 64 2.83 0.33 33.63
N PHE A 65 1.76 0.34 34.45
CA PHE A 65 0.53 1.13 34.34
C PHE A 65 -0.66 0.49 33.58
N ARG A 66 -1.01 -0.75 33.94
CA ARG A 66 -2.42 -1.07 34.23
C ARG A 66 -2.60 -1.07 35.75
N LYS A 67 -3.07 0.04 36.30
CA LYS A 67 -3.75 0.05 37.61
C LYS A 67 -5.10 0.72 37.43
N ALA A 68 -6.09 0.08 38.04
CA ALA A 68 -7.51 0.19 37.81
C ALA A 68 -8.10 1.57 38.13
N GLN A 69 -9.25 1.79 37.49
CA GLN A 69 -10.23 2.85 37.69
C GLN A 69 -10.56 3.10 39.18
N SER A 70 -10.64 4.38 39.59
CA SER A 70 -11.68 4.88 40.52
C SER A 70 -11.65 6.41 40.64
N SER A 71 -12.71 7.03 40.10
CA SER A 71 -13.41 8.30 40.43
C SER A 71 -12.69 9.67 40.51
N PRO A 72 -13.38 10.76 40.08
CA PRO A 72 -12.84 12.11 39.95
C PRO A 72 -13.11 12.98 41.19
N GLU A 73 -12.27 13.99 41.45
CA GLU A 73 -12.70 15.34 41.89
C GLU A 73 -11.53 16.32 42.13
N ASP A 74 -11.81 17.56 41.73
CA ASP A 74 -11.28 18.87 42.17
C ASP A 74 -9.86 19.39 41.82
N LYS A 75 -9.89 20.39 40.93
CA LYS A 75 -9.24 21.72 40.95
C LYS A 75 -7.77 21.81 41.37
N THR A 76 -6.92 22.40 40.51
CA THR A 76 -6.66 23.86 40.43
C THR A 76 -5.40 24.11 39.58
N GLU A 77 -5.48 25.18 38.80
CA GLU A 77 -4.49 25.87 37.96
C GLU A 77 -3.01 25.74 38.33
N GLN A 78 -2.14 25.57 37.31
CA GLN A 78 -1.06 26.52 36.98
C GLN A 78 -0.25 26.08 35.73
N ARG A 79 -0.17 26.99 34.76
CA ARG A 79 0.63 26.93 33.53
C ARG A 79 2.05 27.48 33.83
N PRO A 80 3.10 26.97 33.17
CA PRO A 80 3.90 27.88 32.33
C PRO A 80 4.36 27.22 31.00
N LYS A 81 4.14 27.90 29.87
CA LYS A 81 5.18 28.52 29.01
C LYS A 81 6.17 27.53 28.40
N ASN A 82 5.90 27.14 27.14
CA ASN A 82 6.92 26.62 26.24
C ASN A 82 7.34 27.75 25.31
N ASP A 83 8.57 28.20 25.48
CA ASP A 83 9.23 29.14 24.59
C ASP A 83 9.63 28.45 23.27
N THR A 84 9.23 29.12 22.22
CA THR A 84 9.63 29.01 20.82
C THR A 84 11.15 29.08 20.68
N ILE A 85 11.78 28.06 20.08
CA ILE A 85 13.03 28.24 19.33
C ILE A 85 12.90 27.51 18.00
N MET A 86 12.56 28.30 16.99
CA MET A 86 12.81 28.03 15.58
C MET A 86 14.33 27.93 15.40
N HIS A 87 14.83 26.85 14.79
CA HIS A 87 16.13 26.95 14.12
C HIS A 87 16.09 26.32 12.73
N GLU A 88 16.20 27.25 11.80
CA GLU A 88 16.41 27.20 10.37
C GLU A 88 17.47 26.18 9.95
N SER A 89 17.09 25.31 9.00
CA SER A 89 18.00 24.36 8.35
C SER A 89 18.62 25.03 7.12
N LYS A 90 19.94 25.25 7.15
CA LYS A 90 20.75 25.50 5.94
C LYS A 90 21.37 24.17 5.48
N PRO A 91 21.38 23.87 4.17
CA PRO A 91 22.00 22.66 3.66
C PRO A 91 23.51 22.84 3.57
N PHE A 92 24.27 21.99 4.27
CA PHE A 92 25.72 21.90 4.09
C PHE A 92 26.04 20.77 3.11
N LEU A 93 26.55 21.16 1.94
CA LEU A 93 27.39 20.31 1.10
C LEU A 93 28.61 19.86 1.92
N SER A 94 28.84 18.56 2.02
CA SER A 94 30.18 18.00 1.87
C SER A 94 30.04 16.52 1.51
N GLN A 95 30.70 16.20 0.41
CA GLN A 95 30.60 14.98 -0.36
C GLN A 95 31.82 14.14 0.00
N GLU A 96 31.66 13.17 0.89
CA GLU A 96 32.67 12.13 1.11
C GLU A 96 32.16 10.82 0.53
N ALA A 97 32.78 10.44 -0.59
CA ALA A 97 32.51 9.22 -1.33
C ALA A 97 32.96 8.00 -0.52
N TYR A 98 32.00 7.31 0.11
CA TYR A 98 32.22 5.95 0.59
C TYR A 98 32.24 4.98 -0.60
N VAL A 99 33.44 4.56 -0.99
CA VAL A 99 33.68 3.47 -1.93
C VAL A 99 33.28 2.15 -1.25
N PHE A 100 32.09 1.63 -1.56
CA PHE A 100 31.71 0.27 -1.20
C PHE A 100 32.01 -0.67 -2.37
N ASN A 101 32.93 -1.61 -2.14
CA ASN A 101 33.28 -2.71 -3.04
C ASN A 101 32.03 -3.45 -3.54
N GLU A 102 32.05 -3.85 -4.82
CA GLU A 102 31.03 -4.68 -5.46
C GLU A 102 30.78 -5.94 -4.62
N ALA A 103 29.52 -6.17 -4.25
CA ALA A 103 29.11 -7.44 -3.67
C ALA A 103 29.00 -8.46 -4.81
N ASP A 104 29.78 -9.53 -4.71
CA ASP A 104 29.76 -10.67 -5.61
C ASP A 104 28.37 -11.34 -5.58
N THR A 105 27.61 -11.20 -6.68
CA THR A 105 26.24 -11.72 -6.82
C THR A 105 26.16 -13.23 -6.71
N THR A 106 27.28 -13.94 -6.83
CA THR A 106 27.36 -15.41 -6.71
C THR A 106 27.11 -15.94 -5.30
N LYS A 107 27.04 -15.07 -4.27
CA LYS A 107 26.79 -15.47 -2.88
C LYS A 107 25.33 -15.33 -2.43
N LEU A 108 24.42 -14.91 -3.31
CA LEU A 108 22.99 -14.86 -3.00
C LEU A 108 22.35 -16.25 -3.17
N ARG A 109 21.62 -16.69 -2.15
CA ARG A 109 20.86 -17.96 -2.18
C ARG A 109 19.77 -17.89 -3.25
N ALA A 110 19.73 -18.89 -4.13
CA ALA A 110 18.66 -19.13 -5.07
C ALA A 110 17.30 -19.33 -4.35
N MET A 111 16.23 -18.70 -4.86
CA MET A 111 14.87 -18.90 -4.37
C MET A 111 14.15 -19.93 -5.24
N THR A 112 13.50 -20.89 -4.61
CA THR A 112 12.73 -21.94 -5.28
C THR A 112 11.41 -21.42 -5.84
N TYR A 113 10.85 -22.12 -6.82
CA TYR A 113 9.53 -21.79 -7.39
C TYR A 113 8.44 -21.75 -6.32
N ALA A 114 8.43 -22.70 -5.37
CA ALA A 114 7.47 -22.71 -4.27
C ALA A 114 7.62 -21.50 -3.34
N GLU A 115 8.84 -21.00 -3.14
CA GLU A 115 9.09 -19.78 -2.36
C GLU A 115 8.61 -18.52 -3.11
N LEU A 116 8.72 -18.46 -4.44
CA LEU A 116 8.28 -17.33 -5.26
C LEU A 116 6.79 -17.36 -5.62
N PHE A 117 6.22 -18.55 -5.73
CA PHE A 117 4.88 -18.84 -6.22
C PHE A 117 4.26 -19.93 -5.34
N GLN A 118 3.85 -19.58 -4.12
CA GLN A 118 2.87 -20.39 -3.41
C GLN A 118 1.53 -20.23 -4.14
N PRO A 119 0.90 -21.32 -4.60
CA PRO A 119 -0.49 -21.25 -5.03
C PRO A 119 -1.30 -20.73 -3.85
N THR A 120 -1.96 -19.59 -4.01
CA THR A 120 -3.15 -19.33 -3.21
C THR A 120 -4.06 -20.53 -3.47
N MET A 121 -4.36 -21.28 -2.42
CA MET A 121 -5.25 -22.43 -2.46
C MET A 121 -6.55 -22.04 -3.17
N ASP A 122 -6.70 -22.48 -4.41
CA ASP A 122 -8.00 -22.88 -4.95
C ASP A 122 -7.82 -23.93 -6.06
N PRO A 123 -8.21 -25.20 -5.84
CA PRO A 123 -8.17 -26.25 -6.85
C PRO A 123 -9.44 -26.24 -7.74
N ALA A 124 -9.91 -25.06 -8.17
CA ALA A 124 -11.21 -24.90 -8.80
C ALA A 124 -11.21 -24.41 -10.28
N PHE A 125 -10.08 -24.40 -10.99
CA PHE A 125 -10.08 -24.25 -12.45
C PHE A 125 -9.07 -25.18 -13.13
N PRO A 126 -9.51 -26.27 -13.78
CA PRO A 126 -8.68 -26.91 -14.79
C PRO A 126 -8.58 -25.95 -15.98
N ALA A 127 -7.36 -25.65 -16.40
CA ALA A 127 -7.09 -24.98 -17.67
C ALA A 127 -7.79 -25.75 -18.79
N LEU A 128 -8.81 -25.15 -19.42
CA LEU A 128 -9.36 -25.64 -20.68
C LEU A 128 -8.33 -25.37 -21.79
N PRO A 129 -7.82 -26.39 -22.49
CA PRO A 129 -7.00 -26.19 -23.68
C PRO A 129 -7.89 -25.62 -24.78
N LEU A 130 -7.53 -24.45 -25.31
CA LEU A 130 -8.13 -23.95 -26.56
C LEU A 130 -7.57 -24.80 -27.71
N GLU A 131 -8.15 -25.98 -27.96
CA GLU A 131 -7.90 -26.73 -29.18
C GLU A 131 -8.49 -25.98 -30.38
N LEU A 132 -7.58 -25.59 -31.27
CA LEU A 132 -7.84 -24.97 -32.55
C LEU A 132 -8.56 -26.00 -33.46
N GLN A 133 -9.89 -26.01 -33.45
CA GLN A 133 -10.67 -26.76 -34.43
C GLN A 133 -10.46 -26.16 -35.83
N THR A 134 -9.73 -26.90 -36.65
CA THR A 134 -9.55 -26.67 -38.08
C THR A 134 -10.80 -27.15 -38.81
N ALA A 135 -11.53 -26.23 -39.44
CA ALA A 135 -12.55 -26.54 -40.45
C ALA A 135 -12.00 -26.26 -41.87
N PRO A 136 -12.35 -27.06 -42.89
CA PRO A 136 -11.63 -27.15 -44.17
C PRO A 136 -11.97 -26.01 -45.15
N PRO A 137 -11.16 -25.80 -46.20
CA PRO A 137 -11.21 -24.58 -47.01
C PRO A 137 -12.24 -24.66 -48.14
N VAL A 138 -12.93 -23.54 -48.40
CA VAL A 138 -13.74 -23.34 -49.60
C VAL A 138 -13.16 -22.18 -50.40
N LYS A 139 -12.80 -22.51 -51.65
CA LYS A 139 -12.40 -21.63 -52.77
C LYS A 139 -13.50 -20.57 -53.01
N GLU A 140 -13.28 -19.37 -53.53
CA GLU A 140 -12.72 -19.05 -54.84
C GLU A 140 -12.76 -17.51 -55.03
N GLN A 141 -11.77 -16.98 -55.75
CA GLN A 141 -11.84 -15.85 -56.70
C GLN A 141 -11.84 -14.37 -56.24
N LEU A 142 -10.62 -13.83 -56.28
CA LEU A 142 -10.16 -12.48 -56.68
C LEU A 142 -10.94 -11.87 -57.88
N PRO A 143 -10.91 -10.53 -58.14
CA PRO A 143 -9.67 -9.85 -58.56
C PRO A 143 -9.48 -8.35 -58.18
N SER A 144 -8.23 -7.96 -57.92
CA SER A 144 -7.65 -6.62 -58.23
C SER A 144 -7.28 -6.57 -59.74
N PRO A 145 -6.72 -5.52 -60.40
CA PRO A 145 -6.08 -4.31 -59.87
C PRO A 145 -6.16 -3.02 -60.74
N SER A 146 -5.51 -1.95 -60.23
CA SER A 146 -4.70 -0.93 -60.94
C SER A 146 -5.31 0.07 -61.93
N ASN A 147 -4.79 1.29 -61.77
CA ASN A 147 -4.33 2.24 -62.79
C ASN A 147 -5.25 3.39 -63.26
N SER A 148 -4.75 4.58 -62.92
CA SER A 148 -4.53 5.71 -63.83
C SER A 148 -5.57 6.83 -63.92
N GLU A 149 -5.05 8.01 -63.57
CA GLU A 149 -5.14 9.27 -64.33
C GLU A 149 -6.40 10.15 -64.26
N SER A 150 -6.15 11.34 -63.72
CA SER A 150 -6.43 12.63 -64.36
C SER A 150 -7.82 13.27 -64.23
N THR A 151 -7.80 14.36 -63.44
CA THR A 151 -8.21 15.72 -63.85
C THR A 151 -9.69 16.11 -63.78
N MET A 152 -9.97 16.98 -62.79
CA MET A 152 -10.89 18.14 -62.77
C MET A 152 -12.37 17.92 -63.13
N SER A 153 -13.26 18.10 -62.15
CA SER A 153 -14.23 19.21 -62.14
C SER A 153 -15.20 19.16 -60.95
N ILE A 154 -15.15 20.21 -60.13
CA ILE A 154 -16.23 20.95 -59.44
C ILE A 154 -17.59 20.25 -59.28
N THR A 155 -18.02 20.07 -58.02
CA THR A 155 -19.40 20.39 -57.62
C THR A 155 -19.43 20.85 -56.15
N ARG A 156 -20.05 22.00 -55.93
CA ARG A 156 -20.42 22.57 -54.62
C ARG A 156 -21.42 21.62 -53.95
N ASP A 157 -21.35 21.45 -52.63
CA ASP A 157 -22.52 21.67 -51.76
C ASP A 157 -22.21 21.63 -50.25
N ILE A 158 -22.60 22.73 -49.60
CA ILE A 158 -23.08 22.89 -48.21
C ILE A 158 -22.06 22.71 -47.06
N LEU A 159 -21.55 23.84 -46.58
CA LEU A 159 -20.99 24.04 -45.22
C LEU A 159 -22.11 24.14 -44.18
N PRO A 160 -21.99 23.51 -42.99
CA PRO A 160 -22.60 24.01 -41.77
C PRO A 160 -21.67 25.05 -41.12
N ALA A 161 -22.24 26.17 -40.68
CA ALA A 161 -21.54 27.32 -40.14
C ALA A 161 -20.65 27.02 -38.91
N PRO A 162 -19.57 27.78 -38.65
CA PRO A 162 -18.58 27.47 -37.61
C PRO A 162 -19.02 27.73 -36.15
N ALA A 163 -20.29 28.02 -35.89
CA ALA A 163 -20.77 28.46 -34.57
C ALA A 163 -21.38 27.34 -33.69
N ASP A 164 -21.62 26.14 -34.23
CA ASP A 164 -22.38 25.09 -33.52
C ASP A 164 -21.51 23.98 -32.90
N ARG A 165 -20.19 23.97 -33.15
CA ARG A 165 -19.28 22.92 -32.61
C ARG A 165 -18.86 23.13 -31.16
N ALA A 166 -19.03 24.33 -30.60
CA ALA A 166 -18.58 24.64 -29.23
C ALA A 166 -19.59 24.22 -28.13
N LEU A 167 -20.84 23.92 -28.49
CA LEU A 167 -21.90 23.52 -27.56
C LEU A 167 -22.13 21.99 -27.48
N ILE A 168 -21.52 21.21 -28.39
CA ILE A 168 -21.79 19.78 -28.58
C ILE A 168 -21.09 18.83 -27.58
N GLU A 169 -20.19 19.27 -26.68
CA GLU A 169 -19.50 18.30 -25.77
C GLU A 169 -19.46 18.67 -24.27
N SER A 170 -20.33 19.55 -23.76
CA SER A 170 -20.31 19.85 -22.31
C SER A 170 -21.01 18.80 -21.43
N THR A 171 -22.02 18.11 -21.97
CA THR A 171 -22.78 17.04 -21.30
C THR A 171 -22.05 15.70 -21.42
N ASP A 172 -21.43 15.45 -22.58
CA ASP A 172 -20.70 14.22 -22.87
C ASP A 172 -19.52 14.01 -21.91
N LEU A 173 -18.78 15.07 -21.58
CA LEU A 173 -17.67 15.00 -20.63
C LEU A 173 -18.11 14.58 -19.21
N ILE A 174 -19.28 15.00 -18.75
CA ILE A 174 -19.77 14.58 -17.43
C ILE A 174 -20.22 13.11 -17.48
N ASP A 175 -20.80 12.65 -18.58
CA ASP A 175 -21.12 11.24 -18.76
C ASP A 175 -19.87 10.37 -18.82
N LEU A 176 -18.80 10.81 -19.49
CA LEU A 176 -17.50 10.13 -19.49
C LEU A 176 -16.86 10.09 -18.10
N PHE A 177 -17.01 11.16 -17.30
CA PHE A 177 -16.59 11.15 -15.89
C PHE A 177 -17.27 10.02 -15.12
N TYR A 178 -18.61 9.92 -15.22
CA TYR A 178 -19.37 8.88 -14.53
C TYR A 178 -19.11 7.47 -15.07
N LYS A 179 -18.72 7.35 -16.35
CA LYS A 179 -18.44 6.06 -16.99
C LYS A 179 -17.06 5.50 -16.64
N HIS A 180 -16.02 6.35 -16.68
CA HIS A 180 -14.63 5.87 -16.65
C HIS A 180 -13.91 6.14 -15.32
N PHE A 181 -14.21 7.26 -14.66
CA PHE A 181 -13.50 7.65 -13.44
C PHE A 181 -14.28 7.35 -12.15
N TYR A 182 -15.58 7.66 -12.15
CA TYR A 182 -16.44 7.52 -10.99
C TYR A 182 -16.49 6.12 -10.37
N PRO A 183 -16.53 5.00 -11.14
CA PRO A 183 -16.65 3.68 -10.55
C PRO A 183 -15.49 3.32 -9.60
N SER A 184 -14.26 3.77 -9.89
CA SER A 184 -13.11 3.54 -9.00
C SER A 184 -13.04 4.55 -7.84
N HIS A 185 -13.69 5.72 -7.97
CA HIS A 185 -13.64 6.82 -6.99
C HIS A 185 -15.04 7.44 -6.76
N PRO A 186 -15.99 6.70 -6.17
CA PRO A 186 -17.38 7.11 -6.05
C PRO A 186 -17.60 8.09 -4.88
N PHE A 187 -16.98 9.27 -4.92
CA PHE A 187 -17.06 10.27 -3.83
C PHE A 187 -17.90 11.51 -4.13
N ILE A 188 -18.24 11.71 -5.40
CA ILE A 188 -19.23 12.69 -5.84
C ILE A 188 -20.61 12.04 -5.79
N VAL A 189 -21.68 12.85 -5.74
CA VAL A 189 -23.05 12.34 -5.77
C VAL A 189 -23.28 11.37 -6.94
N PRO A 190 -24.15 10.36 -6.78
CA PRO A 190 -24.47 9.41 -7.83
C PRO A 190 -24.98 10.06 -9.10
N ARG A 191 -24.70 9.44 -10.25
CA ARG A 191 -25.20 9.91 -11.57
C ARG A 191 -26.71 10.09 -11.56
N LYS A 192 -27.45 9.17 -10.92
CA LYS A 192 -28.91 9.23 -10.79
C LYS A 192 -29.38 10.51 -10.09
N LEU A 193 -28.73 10.93 -9.00
CA LEU A 193 -29.04 12.17 -8.30
C LEU A 193 -28.63 13.40 -9.12
N TYR A 194 -27.46 13.36 -9.76
CA TYR A 194 -27.02 14.45 -10.64
C TYR A 194 -27.97 14.68 -11.81
N LEU A 195 -28.47 13.62 -12.46
CA LEU A 195 -29.43 13.76 -13.56
C LEU A 195 -30.79 14.30 -13.10
N GLN A 196 -31.22 13.95 -11.89
CA GLN A 196 -32.45 14.48 -11.29
C GLN A 196 -32.30 15.96 -10.90
N ASN A 197 -31.12 16.36 -10.43
CA ASN A 197 -30.83 17.73 -10.00
C ASN A 197 -29.41 18.16 -10.39
N PRO A 198 -29.16 18.61 -11.65
CA PRO A 198 -27.83 19.02 -12.09
C PRO A 198 -27.25 20.25 -11.36
N ALA A 199 -28.12 21.00 -10.67
CA ALA A 199 -27.74 22.16 -9.86
C ALA A 199 -27.10 21.76 -8.52
N ILE A 200 -27.21 20.49 -8.11
CA ILE A 200 -26.59 19.98 -6.88
C ILE A 200 -25.07 20.13 -6.88
N LEU A 201 -24.45 20.04 -8.07
CA LEU A 201 -23.01 20.21 -8.24
C LEU A 201 -22.69 21.65 -8.67
N PRO A 202 -21.88 22.40 -7.89
CA PRO A 202 -21.46 23.74 -8.24
C PRO A 202 -20.68 23.82 -9.55
N GLY A 203 -20.72 24.99 -10.21
CA GLY A 203 -20.02 25.25 -11.47
C GLY A 203 -18.52 24.88 -11.45
N PRO A 204 -17.74 25.34 -10.45
CA PRO A 204 -16.31 25.02 -10.34
C PRO A 204 -16.03 23.52 -10.21
N LEU A 205 -16.83 22.78 -9.44
CA LEU A 205 -16.69 21.32 -9.33
C LEU A 205 -16.96 20.63 -10.67
N LYS A 206 -18.02 21.03 -11.38
CA LYS A 206 -18.31 20.52 -12.72
C LYS A 206 -17.20 20.85 -13.72
N ALA A 207 -16.49 21.97 -13.57
CA ALA A 207 -15.34 22.30 -14.39
C ALA A 207 -14.17 21.31 -14.16
N CYS A 208 -13.88 20.96 -12.90
CA CYS A 208 -12.89 19.92 -12.58
C CYS A 208 -13.28 18.54 -13.15
N MET A 209 -14.56 18.15 -13.04
CA MET A 209 -15.07 16.89 -13.62
C MET A 209 -14.85 16.85 -15.14
N ARG A 210 -15.22 17.93 -15.85
CA ARG A 210 -15.03 18.03 -17.30
C ARG A 210 -13.56 18.02 -17.70
N TRP A 211 -12.70 18.70 -16.95
CA TRP A 211 -11.27 18.70 -17.24
C TRP A 211 -10.65 17.31 -17.08
N LEU A 212 -10.99 16.58 -16.02
CA LEU A 212 -10.55 15.20 -15.86
C LEU A 212 -11.02 14.34 -17.04
N ALA A 213 -12.33 14.34 -17.30
CA ALA A 213 -12.92 13.51 -18.33
C ALA A 213 -12.47 13.86 -19.76
N SER A 214 -11.99 15.08 -19.98
CA SER A 214 -11.47 15.51 -21.28
C SER A 214 -10.34 14.62 -21.79
N HIS A 215 -9.59 13.97 -20.91
CA HIS A 215 -8.49 13.08 -21.29
C HIS A 215 -8.96 11.84 -22.03
N TYR A 216 -10.20 11.40 -21.81
CA TYR A 216 -10.78 10.26 -22.53
C TYR A 216 -11.16 10.61 -23.98
N ILE A 217 -11.03 11.88 -24.38
CA ILE A 217 -11.28 12.34 -25.74
C ILE A 217 -9.97 12.94 -26.31
N PRO A 218 -9.33 12.29 -27.31
CA PRO A 218 -8.05 12.75 -27.86
C PRO A 218 -8.05 14.17 -28.43
N GLN A 219 -9.21 14.70 -28.84
CA GLN A 219 -9.34 16.00 -29.51
C GLN A 219 -9.80 17.12 -28.57
N ALA A 220 -9.95 16.85 -27.27
CA ALA A 220 -10.46 17.84 -26.32
C ALA A 220 -9.48 19.00 -26.12
N ASN A 221 -10.02 20.21 -25.93
CA ASN A 221 -9.22 21.38 -25.59
C ASN A 221 -8.83 21.38 -24.10
N HIS A 222 -7.83 20.55 -23.75
CA HIS A 222 -7.39 20.39 -22.36
C HIS A 222 -6.97 21.71 -21.72
N ALA A 223 -6.36 22.64 -22.47
CA ALA A 223 -5.91 23.93 -21.92
C ALA A 223 -7.08 24.84 -21.51
N ALA A 224 -8.13 24.92 -22.34
CA ALA A 224 -9.33 25.67 -22.00
C ALA A 224 -10.06 25.05 -20.79
N LEU A 225 -10.17 23.72 -20.75
CA LEU A 225 -10.82 23.01 -19.64
C LEU A 225 -10.01 23.09 -18.35
N GLU A 226 -8.68 23.06 -18.43
CA GLU A 226 -7.79 23.31 -17.28
C GLU A 226 -8.00 24.72 -16.72
N ASN A 227 -8.03 25.73 -17.60
CA ASN A 227 -8.28 27.11 -17.18
C ASN A 227 -9.66 27.27 -16.53
N ALA A 228 -10.68 26.57 -17.02
CA ALA A 228 -11.99 26.54 -16.37
C ALA A 228 -11.93 25.83 -15.00
N ALA A 229 -11.21 24.71 -14.88
CA ALA A 229 -11.04 23.98 -13.62
C ALA A 229 -10.30 24.80 -12.55
N LYS A 230 -9.37 25.69 -12.95
CA LYS A 230 -8.69 26.62 -12.03
C LYS A 230 -9.65 27.56 -11.28
N ALA A 231 -10.90 27.72 -11.74
CA ALA A 231 -11.93 28.45 -11.00
C ALA A 231 -12.17 27.87 -9.59
N ILE A 232 -11.85 26.59 -9.34
CA ILE A 232 -11.95 25.98 -8.00
C ILE A 232 -11.06 26.66 -6.95
N PHE A 233 -10.01 27.36 -7.37
CA PHE A 233 -9.11 28.11 -6.49
C PHE A 233 -9.57 29.54 -6.23
N ALA A 234 -10.60 30.03 -6.93
CA ALA A 234 -11.05 31.40 -6.79
C ALA A 234 -11.54 31.67 -5.34
N PRO A 235 -11.20 32.82 -4.75
CA PRO A 235 -11.55 33.15 -3.38
C PRO A 235 -13.07 33.23 -3.15
N GLU A 236 -13.85 33.45 -4.20
CA GLU A 236 -15.31 33.48 -4.18
C GLU A 236 -15.94 32.09 -4.05
N VAL A 237 -15.20 31.01 -4.35
CA VAL A 237 -15.69 29.64 -4.18
C VAL A 237 -15.66 29.29 -2.69
N PRO A 238 -16.82 28.99 -2.05
CA PRO A 238 -16.89 28.69 -0.63
C PRO A 238 -15.98 27.53 -0.23
N ASP A 239 -15.32 27.65 0.91
CA ASP A 239 -14.54 26.56 1.48
C ASP A 239 -15.48 25.52 2.11
N ASP A 240 -16.10 24.68 1.28
CA ASP A 240 -17.04 23.62 1.65
C ASP A 240 -16.60 22.24 1.11
N GLY A 241 -17.43 21.22 1.34
CA GLY A 241 -17.18 19.86 0.86
C GLY A 241 -17.09 19.77 -0.67
N PHE A 242 -17.84 20.59 -1.42
CA PHE A 242 -17.75 20.60 -2.89
C PHE A 242 -16.41 21.16 -3.39
N LYS A 243 -15.87 22.18 -2.71
CA LYS A 243 -14.53 22.67 -3.03
C LYS A 243 -13.47 21.61 -2.73
N VAL A 244 -13.59 20.86 -1.64
CA VAL A 244 -12.71 19.72 -1.34
C VAL A 244 -12.78 18.67 -2.47
N GLN A 245 -14.00 18.29 -2.90
CA GLN A 245 -14.18 17.36 -4.02
C GLN A 245 -13.50 17.87 -5.31
N GLY A 246 -13.67 19.15 -5.62
CA GLY A 246 -13.11 19.76 -6.82
C GLY A 246 -11.59 19.85 -6.79
N LEU A 247 -11.01 20.20 -5.64
CA LEU A 247 -9.55 20.22 -5.43
C LEU A 247 -8.96 18.82 -5.49
N LEU A 248 -9.67 17.81 -4.98
CA LEU A 248 -9.25 16.41 -5.07
C LEU A 248 -9.21 15.92 -6.52
N LEU A 249 -10.26 16.19 -7.30
CA LEU A 249 -10.25 15.90 -8.76
C LEU A 249 -9.13 16.63 -9.50
N TYR A 250 -8.93 17.92 -9.17
CA TYR A 250 -7.86 18.72 -9.75
C TYR A 250 -6.49 18.11 -9.44
N ALA A 251 -6.24 17.74 -8.18
CA ALA A 251 -5.01 17.11 -7.74
C ALA A 251 -4.74 15.78 -8.47
N MET A 252 -5.73 14.89 -8.51
CA MET A 252 -5.62 13.59 -9.20
C MET A 252 -5.32 13.77 -10.70
N THR A 253 -5.97 14.73 -11.36
CA THR A 253 -5.74 15.04 -12.78
C THR A 253 -4.32 15.58 -12.99
N CYS A 254 -3.87 16.52 -12.16
CA CYS A 254 -2.50 17.03 -12.18
C CYS A 254 -1.47 15.91 -12.03
N PHE A 255 -1.64 15.03 -11.03
CA PHE A 255 -0.73 13.90 -10.84
C PHE A 255 -0.74 12.93 -12.02
N ALA A 256 -1.88 12.69 -12.65
CA ALA A 256 -1.97 11.83 -13.84
C ALA A 256 -1.33 12.47 -15.09
N ARG A 257 -1.34 13.81 -15.18
CA ARG A 257 -0.67 14.61 -16.21
C ARG A 257 0.81 14.90 -15.91
N PHE A 258 1.39 14.35 -14.85
CA PHE A 258 2.75 14.63 -14.40
C PHE A 258 2.99 16.09 -13.90
N GLY A 259 1.93 16.84 -13.57
CA GLY A 259 1.98 18.15 -12.91
C GLY A 259 2.08 18.04 -11.39
N GLN A 260 3.26 17.68 -10.87
CA GLN A 260 3.43 17.38 -9.43
C GLN A 260 3.22 18.62 -8.53
N GLY A 261 3.70 19.79 -8.95
CA GLY A 261 3.63 21.01 -8.13
C GLY A 261 2.18 21.46 -7.91
N GLU A 262 1.42 21.58 -8.99
CA GLU A 262 0.01 21.95 -8.97
C GLU A 262 -0.83 20.89 -8.26
N GLY A 263 -0.52 19.61 -8.48
CA GLY A 263 -1.18 18.50 -7.80
C GLY A 263 -0.98 18.53 -6.28
N SER A 264 0.26 18.76 -5.83
CA SER A 264 0.58 18.90 -4.40
C SER A 264 -0.14 20.10 -3.79
N MET A 265 -0.09 21.26 -4.46
CA MET A 265 -0.77 22.48 -3.99
C MET A 265 -2.28 22.27 -3.83
N ALA A 266 -2.92 21.64 -4.81
CA ALA A 266 -4.36 21.35 -4.77
C ALA A 266 -4.71 20.39 -3.63
N LEU A 267 -3.93 19.31 -3.47
CA LEU A 267 -4.12 18.32 -2.42
C LEU A 267 -3.90 18.94 -1.02
N ASP A 268 -2.86 19.76 -0.85
CA ASP A 268 -2.59 20.44 0.40
C ASP A 268 -3.72 21.39 0.78
N LYS A 269 -4.27 22.12 -0.20
CA LYS A 269 -5.42 22.99 0.02
C LYS A 269 -6.69 22.20 0.36
N ALA A 270 -6.92 21.06 -0.28
CA ALA A 270 -8.04 20.17 0.03
C ALA A 270 -7.95 19.66 1.48
N ILE A 271 -6.76 19.27 1.93
CA ILE A 271 -6.51 18.82 3.31
C ILE A 271 -6.73 19.96 4.31
N GLU A 272 -6.18 21.16 4.03
CA GLU A 272 -6.39 22.35 4.86
C GLU A 272 -7.88 22.66 5.06
N ILE A 273 -8.65 22.70 3.97
CA ILE A 273 -10.10 22.97 4.02
C ILE A 273 -10.81 21.86 4.79
N THR A 274 -10.56 20.59 4.46
CA THR A 274 -11.16 19.41 5.11
C THR A 274 -11.05 19.48 6.63
N LEU A 275 -9.85 19.73 7.14
CA LEU A 275 -9.61 19.78 8.58
C LEU A 275 -10.27 21.01 9.24
N ARG A 276 -10.26 22.15 8.54
CA ARG A 276 -10.87 23.39 9.04
C ARG A 276 -12.39 23.30 9.12
N ILE A 277 -13.05 22.72 8.12
CA ILE A 277 -14.51 22.56 8.11
C ILE A 277 -14.99 21.35 8.92
N GLY A 278 -14.08 20.47 9.32
CA GLY A 278 -14.40 19.27 10.09
C GLY A 278 -14.99 18.13 9.25
N LEU A 279 -14.68 18.05 7.95
CA LEU A 279 -15.13 16.96 7.08
C LEU A 279 -14.66 15.57 7.58
N ASN A 280 -13.60 15.53 8.39
CA ASN A 280 -13.13 14.35 9.11
C ASN A 280 -13.98 13.99 10.35
N ARG A 281 -15.13 14.64 10.55
CA ARG A 281 -16.06 14.40 11.64
C ARG A 281 -17.44 13.99 11.13
N GLN A 282 -18.06 13.01 11.76
CA GLN A 282 -19.43 12.56 11.47
C GLN A 282 -20.45 13.71 11.58
N SER A 283 -20.21 14.65 12.51
CA SER A 283 -21.07 15.82 12.71
C SER A 283 -21.18 16.70 11.47
N TYR A 284 -20.15 16.78 10.63
CA TYR A 284 -20.18 17.59 9.41
C TYR A 284 -21.28 17.12 8.46
N ALA A 285 -21.34 15.81 8.17
CA ALA A 285 -22.33 15.24 7.27
C ALA A 285 -23.76 15.50 7.79
N LEU A 286 -23.98 15.29 9.09
CA LEU A 286 -25.29 15.51 9.74
C LEU A 286 -25.71 16.98 9.72
N GLN A 287 -24.78 17.92 9.90
CA GLN A 287 -25.08 19.35 9.91
C GLN A 287 -25.34 19.91 8.51
N GLN A 288 -24.53 19.49 7.52
CA GLN A 288 -24.65 19.99 6.15
C GLN A 288 -25.84 19.36 5.39
N SER A 289 -26.27 18.16 5.79
CA SER A 289 -27.28 17.40 5.05
C SER A 289 -28.19 16.60 5.99
N PRO A 290 -28.89 17.22 6.96
CA PRO A 290 -29.58 16.52 8.04
C PRO A 290 -30.65 15.52 7.57
N ASN A 291 -31.29 15.78 6.43
CA ASN A 291 -32.38 14.96 5.88
C ASN A 291 -32.04 14.32 4.52
N ASP A 292 -30.76 14.29 4.14
CA ASP A 292 -30.33 13.71 2.86
C ASP A 292 -29.22 12.69 3.11
N SER A 293 -29.62 11.43 3.21
CA SER A 293 -28.70 10.31 3.46
C SER A 293 -27.68 10.12 2.34
N THR A 294 -28.03 10.46 1.10
CA THR A 294 -27.13 10.34 -0.06
C THR A 294 -26.05 11.42 0.01
N MET A 295 -26.41 12.65 0.35
CA MET A 295 -25.43 13.71 0.56
C MET A 295 -24.54 13.44 1.77
N GLN A 296 -25.10 12.95 2.88
CA GLN A 296 -24.30 12.51 4.03
C GLN A 296 -23.27 11.45 3.62
N GLU A 297 -23.68 10.46 2.83
CA GLU A 297 -22.78 9.42 2.29
C GLU A 297 -21.74 10.01 1.33
N SER A 298 -22.08 10.99 0.48
CA SER A 298 -21.12 11.72 -0.37
C SER A 298 -20.02 12.39 0.45
N TRP A 299 -20.37 13.01 1.58
CA TRP A 299 -19.39 13.64 2.48
C TRP A 299 -18.47 12.61 3.13
N ARG A 300 -19.01 11.48 3.62
CA ARG A 300 -18.20 10.38 4.15
C ARG A 300 -17.22 9.85 3.11
N ARG A 301 -17.71 9.58 1.89
CA ARG A 301 -16.90 9.09 0.76
C ARG A 301 -15.83 10.10 0.34
N THR A 302 -16.11 11.41 0.43
CA THR A 302 -15.14 12.48 0.15
C THR A 302 -13.98 12.44 1.15
N TRP A 303 -14.27 12.35 2.45
CA TRP A 303 -13.23 12.21 3.48
C TRP A 303 -12.33 10.99 3.23
N TRP A 304 -12.95 9.83 3.02
CA TRP A 304 -12.21 8.58 2.84
C TRP A 304 -11.40 8.54 1.54
N THR A 305 -11.90 9.13 0.46
CA THR A 305 -11.14 9.25 -0.79
C THR A 305 -9.95 10.19 -0.61
N LEU A 306 -10.12 11.32 0.08
CA LEU A 306 -9.01 12.24 0.33
C LEU A 306 -7.89 11.57 1.13
N LEU A 307 -8.23 10.80 2.17
CA LEU A 307 -7.26 10.01 2.94
C LEU A 307 -6.52 8.99 2.05
N LEU A 308 -7.26 8.24 1.24
CA LEU A 308 -6.69 7.27 0.29
C LEU A 308 -5.70 7.92 -0.68
N ILE A 309 -6.11 9.03 -1.32
CA ILE A 309 -5.32 9.71 -2.34
C ILE A 309 -4.08 10.38 -1.73
N GLU A 310 -4.16 10.99 -0.53
CA GLU A 310 -2.96 11.49 0.14
C GLU A 310 -1.94 10.36 0.36
N GLY A 311 -2.39 9.21 0.87
CA GLY A 311 -1.52 8.04 1.08
C GLY A 311 -0.83 7.59 -0.20
N LEU A 312 -1.58 7.43 -1.29
CA LEU A 312 -1.04 7.03 -2.59
C LEU A 312 -0.07 8.07 -3.18
N VAL A 313 -0.38 9.35 -3.05
CA VAL A 313 0.49 10.45 -3.51
C VAL A 313 1.80 10.49 -2.71
N VAL A 314 1.75 10.22 -1.41
CA VAL A 314 2.93 10.09 -0.57
C VAL A 314 3.78 8.89 -1.00
N VAL A 315 3.20 7.75 -1.39
CA VAL A 315 3.97 6.58 -1.88
C VAL A 315 4.74 6.90 -3.15
N ILE A 316 4.10 7.56 -4.11
CA ILE A 316 4.71 7.86 -5.43
C ILE A 316 5.68 9.05 -5.40
N GLY A 317 5.84 9.73 -4.26
CA GLY A 317 6.70 10.91 -4.16
C GLY A 317 6.07 12.20 -4.69
N GLY A 318 4.75 12.24 -4.83
CA GLY A 318 4.03 13.45 -5.26
C GLY A 318 3.87 14.50 -4.17
N GLN A 319 4.16 14.15 -2.91
CA GLN A 319 4.25 15.08 -1.78
C GLN A 319 5.53 14.85 -0.96
N SER A 320 6.10 15.97 -0.50
CA SER A 320 7.22 15.99 0.44
C SER A 320 6.74 15.82 1.90
N SER A 321 5.49 16.18 2.17
CA SER A 321 4.86 15.99 3.48
C SER A 321 4.64 14.50 3.79
N PRO A 322 4.64 14.12 5.09
CA PRO A 322 4.19 12.80 5.50
C PRO A 322 2.70 12.61 5.22
N PHE A 323 2.22 11.37 5.31
CA PHE A 323 0.80 11.04 5.20
C PHE A 323 0.03 11.55 6.43
N ARG A 324 -0.47 12.79 6.40
CA ARG A 324 -1.00 13.50 7.57
C ARG A 324 -2.33 12.95 8.03
N LEU A 325 -3.25 12.69 7.09
CA LEU A 325 -4.60 12.25 7.40
C LEU A 325 -4.64 10.88 8.06
N TYR A 326 -3.67 10.01 7.77
CA TYR A 326 -3.50 8.72 8.47
C TYR A 326 -3.44 8.86 10.01
N SER A 327 -2.76 9.90 10.50
CA SER A 327 -2.59 10.18 11.92
C SER A 327 -3.67 11.11 12.50
N THR A 328 -4.60 11.58 11.67
CA THR A 328 -5.65 12.51 12.08
C THR A 328 -6.83 11.75 12.66
N TYR A 329 -7.33 12.19 13.81
CA TYR A 329 -8.54 11.62 14.40
C TYR A 329 -9.73 11.74 13.43
N THR A 330 -10.53 10.67 13.35
CA THR A 330 -11.81 10.67 12.65
C THR A 330 -12.82 9.77 13.36
N ASP A 331 -14.09 10.19 13.36
CA ASP A 331 -15.26 9.40 13.78
C ASP A 331 -16.23 9.20 12.60
N VAL A 332 -15.80 9.53 11.37
CA VAL A 332 -16.59 9.36 10.15
C VAL A 332 -16.83 7.87 9.94
N ALA A 333 -18.09 7.49 9.74
CA ALA A 333 -18.41 6.09 9.50
C ALA A 333 -17.90 5.61 8.13
N LEU A 334 -17.69 4.30 7.99
CA LEU A 334 -17.28 3.66 6.75
C LEU A 334 -18.39 3.80 5.67
N PRO A 335 -18.02 3.97 4.39
CA PRO A 335 -18.98 4.04 3.28
C PRO A 335 -19.76 2.72 3.11
N GLY A 336 -21.02 2.85 2.69
CA GLY A 336 -21.87 1.73 2.31
C GLY A 336 -21.51 1.14 0.95
N HIS A 337 -22.31 0.18 0.49
CA HIS A 337 -22.16 -0.43 -0.85
C HIS A 337 -22.41 0.58 -1.96
N ASP A 338 -21.64 0.48 -3.04
CA ASP A 338 -21.75 1.41 -4.18
C ASP A 338 -23.08 1.25 -4.91
N GLU A 339 -23.63 0.04 -4.96
CA GLU A 339 -24.93 -0.27 -5.56
C GLU A 339 -26.07 0.44 -4.82
N ASP A 340 -26.02 0.47 -3.48
CA ASP A 340 -26.99 1.20 -2.67
C ASP A 340 -26.85 2.70 -2.85
N TYR A 341 -25.61 3.20 -2.81
CA TYR A 341 -25.32 4.61 -3.02
C TYR A 341 -25.81 5.08 -4.39
N ASN A 342 -25.49 4.32 -5.45
CA ASN A 342 -25.87 4.64 -6.83
C ASN A 342 -27.38 4.65 -7.06
N GLU A 343 -28.10 3.79 -6.34
CA GLU A 343 -29.56 3.70 -6.43
C GLU A 343 -30.31 4.68 -5.52
N LEU A 344 -29.57 5.51 -4.77
CA LEU A 344 -30.10 6.48 -3.79
C LEU A 344 -30.79 5.79 -2.60
N ARG A 345 -30.30 4.62 -2.20
CA ARG A 345 -30.75 3.90 -1.00
C ARG A 345 -29.93 4.33 0.20
N SER A 346 -30.59 4.52 1.34
CA SER A 346 -29.91 4.79 2.60
C SER A 346 -29.10 3.56 3.03
N PRO A 347 -27.83 3.71 3.45
CA PRO A 347 -27.10 2.59 4.01
C PRO A 347 -27.81 2.12 5.29
N PRO A 348 -28.09 0.81 5.44
CA PRO A 348 -28.94 0.32 6.51
C PRO A 348 -28.32 0.52 7.90
N ILE A 349 -26.99 0.36 8.00
CA ILE A 349 -26.21 0.51 9.24
C ILE A 349 -24.80 0.98 8.86
N THR A 350 -24.26 1.97 9.57
CA THR A 350 -22.89 2.45 9.37
C THR A 350 -21.97 1.92 10.46
N ARG A 351 -20.76 1.46 10.10
CA ARG A 351 -19.73 0.95 11.02
C ARG A 351 -18.49 1.83 11.02
N THR A 352 -17.65 1.72 12.03
CA THR A 352 -16.38 2.45 12.15
C THR A 352 -15.21 1.64 11.59
N ILE A 353 -14.08 2.30 11.33
CA ILE A 353 -12.83 1.60 10.98
C ILE A 353 -12.37 0.63 12.08
N ALA A 354 -12.69 0.91 13.35
CA ALA A 354 -12.38 0.02 14.46
C ALA A 354 -13.21 -1.27 14.38
N ASP A 355 -14.50 -1.18 14.03
CA ASP A 355 -15.35 -2.35 13.83
C ASP A 355 -14.80 -3.24 12.71
N LEU A 356 -14.44 -2.64 11.57
CA LEU A 356 -13.87 -3.37 10.42
C LEU A 356 -12.58 -4.10 10.81
N ARG A 357 -11.65 -3.42 11.49
CA ARG A 357 -10.35 -4.02 11.87
C ARG A 357 -10.46 -5.09 12.96
N ASN A 358 -11.55 -5.08 13.73
CA ASN A 358 -11.84 -6.08 14.75
C ASN A 358 -12.83 -7.16 14.28
N ARG A 359 -13.25 -7.14 13.00
CA ARG A 359 -14.27 -8.06 12.45
C ARG A 359 -13.96 -9.54 12.70
N THR A 360 -12.69 -9.94 12.70
CA THR A 360 -12.27 -11.34 12.91
C THR A 360 -12.60 -11.84 14.31
N PHE A 361 -12.75 -10.93 15.29
CA PHE A 361 -13.13 -11.25 16.66
C PHE A 361 -14.62 -11.00 16.93
N SER A 362 -15.35 -10.49 15.94
CA SER A 362 -16.77 -10.19 16.04
C SER A 362 -17.58 -11.44 15.71
N GLU A 363 -18.67 -11.67 16.46
CA GLU A 363 -19.67 -12.68 16.11
C GLU A 363 -20.64 -12.19 15.04
N ASP A 364 -20.63 -10.89 14.71
CA ASP A 364 -21.50 -10.34 13.67
C ASP A 364 -21.00 -10.65 12.25
N THR A 365 -21.94 -11.04 11.38
CA THR A 365 -21.69 -11.29 9.95
C THR A 365 -21.94 -10.01 9.14
N PHE A 366 -21.40 -8.88 9.59
CA PHE A 366 -21.64 -7.60 8.91
C PHE A 366 -20.92 -7.56 7.55
N GLU A 367 -21.66 -7.29 6.48
CA GLU A 367 -21.11 -7.19 5.13
C GLU A 367 -20.56 -5.79 4.87
N TYR A 368 -19.23 -5.69 4.82
CA TYR A 368 -18.53 -4.44 4.51
C TYR A 368 -18.46 -4.21 2.99
N SER A 369 -18.52 -2.93 2.58
CA SER A 369 -18.39 -2.54 1.18
C SER A 369 -16.97 -2.70 0.64
N SER A 370 -16.83 -2.78 -0.68
CA SER A 370 -15.51 -2.76 -1.35
C SER A 370 -14.69 -1.52 -0.96
N PHE A 371 -15.35 -0.37 -0.79
CA PHE A 371 -14.69 0.85 -0.35
C PHE A 371 -14.19 0.77 1.10
N ALA A 372 -14.92 0.09 1.99
CA ALA A 372 -14.45 -0.16 3.36
C ALA A 372 -13.12 -0.93 3.38
N TYR A 373 -12.97 -1.98 2.56
CA TYR A 373 -11.70 -2.71 2.42
C TYR A 373 -10.59 -1.86 1.81
N CYS A 374 -10.91 -0.95 0.89
CA CYS A 374 -9.94 0.02 0.38
C CYS A 374 -9.42 0.95 1.48
N ILE A 375 -10.28 1.40 2.40
CA ILE A 375 -9.91 2.22 3.54
C ILE A 375 -8.99 1.46 4.49
N GLU A 376 -9.30 0.20 4.80
CA GLU A 376 -8.41 -0.65 5.61
C GLU A 376 -7.04 -0.82 4.95
N GLY A 377 -7.00 -1.05 3.63
CA GLY A 377 -5.77 -1.05 2.84
C GLY A 377 -4.98 0.26 2.99
N ALA A 378 -5.64 1.41 2.95
CA ALA A 378 -5.00 2.72 3.14
C ALA A 378 -4.43 2.91 4.55
N TYR A 379 -5.11 2.40 5.60
CA TYR A 379 -4.56 2.40 6.97
C TYR A 379 -3.34 1.49 7.11
N LEU A 380 -3.34 0.32 6.47
CA LEU A 380 -2.17 -0.56 6.45
C LEU A 380 -1.01 0.09 5.69
N LEU A 381 -1.29 0.73 4.56
CA LEU A 381 -0.30 1.53 3.85
C LEU A 381 0.28 2.65 4.72
N GLY A 382 -0.57 3.39 5.44
CA GLY A 382 -0.12 4.41 6.39
C GLY A 382 0.73 3.85 7.53
N SER A 383 0.40 2.64 8.01
CA SER A 383 1.21 1.93 9.02
C SER A 383 2.61 1.61 8.49
N VAL A 384 2.73 1.18 7.24
CA VAL A 384 4.02 0.94 6.58
C VAL A 384 4.81 2.24 6.42
N LEU A 385 4.16 3.32 5.96
CA LEU A 385 4.80 4.62 5.74
C LEU A 385 5.24 5.31 7.05
N ALA A 386 4.58 4.98 8.17
CA ALA A 386 4.93 5.49 9.50
C ALA A 386 6.11 4.75 10.14
N LEU A 387 6.60 3.64 9.55
CA LEU A 387 7.82 2.99 10.01
C LEU A 387 9.01 3.95 9.83
N SER A 388 9.72 4.24 10.92
CA SER A 388 10.91 5.07 10.87
C SER A 388 11.98 4.41 10.00
N PRO A 389 12.78 5.17 9.22
CA PRO A 389 14.00 4.65 8.60
C PRO A 389 14.92 3.97 9.63
N ASP A 390 14.85 4.40 10.90
CA ASP A 390 15.67 3.89 12.00
C ASP A 390 15.20 2.53 12.56
N THR A 391 14.17 1.93 11.98
CA THR A 391 13.67 0.60 12.36
C THR A 391 14.63 -0.50 11.85
N PHE A 392 15.89 -0.44 12.30
CA PHE A 392 17.01 -1.34 11.99
C PHE A 392 17.10 -2.55 12.93
N ALA A 393 16.08 -2.79 13.76
CA ALA A 393 16.00 -4.03 14.48
C ALA A 393 15.52 -5.12 13.50
N VAL A 394 16.46 -5.95 13.06
CA VAL A 394 16.33 -7.42 13.06
C VAL A 394 15.06 -7.82 13.85
N THR A 395 13.98 -8.15 13.13
CA THR A 395 12.62 -8.42 13.64
C THR A 395 12.03 -7.32 14.52
N ASP A 396 11.70 -6.16 13.95
CA ASP A 396 10.84 -5.21 14.64
C ASP A 396 9.42 -5.81 14.72
N PRO A 397 8.86 -6.02 15.93
CA PRO A 397 7.48 -6.50 16.10
C PRO A 397 6.44 -5.68 15.32
N GLN A 398 6.74 -4.42 15.02
CA GLN A 398 5.90 -3.57 14.15
C GLN A 398 5.86 -4.08 12.71
N VAL A 399 7.00 -4.51 12.16
CA VAL A 399 7.07 -5.08 10.79
C VAL A 399 6.30 -6.39 10.73
N GLU A 400 6.49 -7.26 11.71
CA GLU A 400 5.76 -8.53 11.83
C GLU A 400 4.25 -8.30 12.00
N GLY A 401 3.86 -7.35 12.85
CA GLY A 401 2.46 -6.99 13.06
C GLY A 401 1.80 -6.42 11.80
N ILE A 402 2.50 -5.57 11.04
CA ILE A 402 1.97 -5.03 9.77
C ILE A 402 1.90 -6.13 8.70
N ASP A 403 2.92 -6.98 8.59
CA ASP A 403 2.93 -8.13 7.66
C ASP A 403 1.78 -9.11 7.96
N ALA A 404 1.55 -9.41 9.24
CA ALA A 404 0.42 -10.21 9.69
C ALA A 404 -0.92 -9.53 9.36
N ALA A 405 -1.03 -8.22 9.54
CA ALA A 405 -2.25 -7.47 9.23
C ALA A 405 -2.55 -7.40 7.72
N ILE A 406 -1.51 -7.27 6.88
CA ILE A 406 -1.63 -7.36 5.41
C ILE A 406 -2.14 -8.74 5.00
N SER A 407 -1.53 -9.79 5.56
CA SER A 407 -1.93 -11.17 5.28
C SER A 407 -3.36 -11.45 5.78
N ASN A 408 -3.71 -10.93 6.97
CA ASN A 408 -5.04 -11.06 7.55
C ASN A 408 -6.11 -10.39 6.68
N LEU A 409 -5.86 -9.18 6.17
CA LEU A 409 -6.83 -8.52 5.27
C LEU A 409 -7.13 -9.43 4.08
N LEU A 410 -6.11 -9.90 3.36
CA LEU A 410 -6.29 -10.76 2.18
C LEU A 410 -7.03 -12.07 2.50
N LEU A 411 -6.74 -12.71 3.64
CA LEU A 411 -7.35 -13.99 4.03
C LEU A 411 -8.78 -13.85 4.59
N SER A 412 -9.08 -12.71 5.22
CA SER A 412 -10.38 -12.44 5.84
C SER A 412 -11.39 -11.78 4.92
N LEU A 413 -11.04 -11.56 3.64
CA LEU A 413 -12.01 -11.11 2.65
C LEU A 413 -13.10 -12.19 2.46
N PRO A 414 -14.38 -11.78 2.42
CA PRO A 414 -15.48 -12.62 1.97
C PRO A 414 -15.20 -13.22 0.60
N MET A 415 -15.79 -14.39 0.31
CA MET A 415 -15.52 -15.13 -0.94
C MET A 415 -15.75 -14.27 -2.19
N ASP A 416 -16.82 -13.47 -2.21
CA ASP A 416 -17.19 -12.55 -3.30
C ASP A 416 -16.27 -11.32 -3.42
N LYS A 417 -15.36 -11.10 -2.46
CA LYS A 417 -14.40 -9.99 -2.45
C LYS A 417 -12.93 -10.43 -2.64
N ARG A 418 -12.68 -11.74 -2.71
CA ARG A 418 -11.34 -12.29 -2.98
C ARG A 418 -10.91 -12.09 -4.43
N GLU A 419 -11.86 -12.08 -5.35
CA GLU A 419 -11.67 -11.76 -6.76
C GLU A 419 -12.31 -10.41 -7.09
N VAL A 420 -11.66 -9.64 -7.97
CA VAL A 420 -12.19 -8.33 -8.41
C VAL A 420 -13.25 -8.46 -9.51
N VAL A 421 -13.32 -9.63 -10.16
CA VAL A 421 -14.29 -9.92 -11.22
C VAL A 421 -15.55 -10.45 -10.57
N ARG A 422 -16.68 -9.81 -10.88
CA ARG A 422 -18.00 -10.22 -10.43
C ARG A 422 -18.49 -11.40 -11.27
N ASN A 423 -19.51 -12.09 -10.77
CA ASN A 423 -20.13 -13.23 -11.45
C ASN A 423 -20.70 -12.90 -12.84
N ASP A 424 -20.97 -11.62 -13.14
CA ASP A 424 -21.44 -11.14 -14.44
C ASP A 424 -20.29 -10.79 -15.42
N GLY A 425 -19.04 -10.99 -15.01
CA GLY A 425 -17.84 -10.68 -15.79
C GLY A 425 -17.40 -9.21 -15.71
N THR A 426 -18.12 -8.36 -14.99
CA THR A 426 -17.70 -6.96 -14.75
C THR A 426 -16.68 -6.88 -13.63
N VAL A 427 -15.88 -5.80 -13.61
CA VAL A 427 -14.88 -5.57 -12.56
C VAL A 427 -15.46 -4.65 -11.49
N ASP A 428 -15.36 -5.06 -10.23
CA ASP A 428 -15.57 -4.15 -9.10
C ASP A 428 -14.38 -3.20 -9.00
N GLU A 429 -14.52 -2.02 -9.61
CA GLU A 429 -13.47 -1.01 -9.69
C GLU A 429 -13.00 -0.51 -8.32
N CYS A 430 -13.90 -0.40 -7.34
CA CYS A 430 -13.52 0.03 -5.99
C CYS A 430 -12.74 -1.09 -5.26
N LEU A 431 -13.15 -2.35 -5.42
CA LEU A 431 -12.44 -3.51 -4.90
C LEU A 431 -11.07 -3.67 -5.58
N LEU A 432 -10.97 -3.38 -6.87
CA LEU A 432 -9.69 -3.37 -7.58
C LEU A 432 -8.71 -2.36 -6.98
N ILE A 433 -9.19 -1.16 -6.59
CA ILE A 433 -8.37 -0.20 -5.85
C ILE A 433 -8.00 -0.75 -4.46
N ALA A 434 -8.88 -1.47 -3.77
CA ALA A 434 -8.55 -2.10 -2.49
C ALA A 434 -7.40 -3.13 -2.63
N HIS A 435 -7.50 -4.03 -3.60
CA HIS A 435 -6.45 -5.01 -3.94
C HIS A 435 -5.14 -4.33 -4.37
N LEU A 436 -5.24 -3.27 -5.17
CA LEU A 436 -4.09 -2.46 -5.55
C LEU A 436 -3.37 -1.88 -4.33
N VAL A 437 -4.11 -1.21 -3.44
CA VAL A 437 -3.55 -0.51 -2.26
C VAL A 437 -2.89 -1.49 -1.31
N ILE A 438 -3.52 -2.64 -1.01
CA ILE A 438 -2.96 -3.61 -0.06
C ILE A 438 -1.70 -4.28 -0.60
N HIS A 439 -1.65 -4.63 -1.89
CA HIS A 439 -0.44 -5.16 -2.50
C HIS A 439 0.64 -4.08 -2.62
N TRP A 440 0.27 -2.81 -2.81
CA TRP A 440 1.23 -1.72 -2.80
C TRP A 440 1.84 -1.52 -1.41
N ALA A 441 1.03 -1.60 -0.34
CA ALA A 441 1.50 -1.61 1.04
C ALA A 441 2.48 -2.77 1.30
N ALA A 442 2.18 -3.97 0.78
CA ALA A 442 3.08 -5.11 0.85
C ALA A 442 4.42 -4.85 0.14
N ILE A 443 4.43 -4.26 -1.06
CA ILE A 443 5.69 -3.87 -1.72
C ILE A 443 6.46 -2.88 -0.85
N CYS A 444 5.81 -1.83 -0.33
CA CYS A 444 6.44 -0.83 0.53
C CYS A 444 7.04 -1.43 1.81
N LEU A 445 6.43 -2.46 2.38
CA LEU A 445 6.92 -3.14 3.58
C LEU A 445 8.11 -4.06 3.28
N HIS A 446 7.98 -4.88 2.23
CA HIS A 446 8.89 -5.98 1.99
C HIS A 446 10.06 -5.62 1.08
N ARG A 447 9.87 -4.77 0.06
CA ARG A 447 10.95 -4.45 -0.89
C ARG A 447 12.19 -3.89 -0.18
N PRO A 448 12.10 -2.89 0.72
CA PRO A 448 13.28 -2.38 1.44
C PRO A 448 14.04 -3.42 2.27
N ARG A 449 13.39 -4.54 2.64
CA ARG A 449 13.92 -5.63 3.47
C ARG A 449 14.22 -6.89 2.66
N SER A 450 14.19 -6.79 1.32
CA SER A 450 14.38 -7.90 0.40
C SER A 450 15.76 -7.86 -0.26
N THR A 451 16.16 -8.98 -0.87
CA THR A 451 17.40 -9.08 -1.66
C THR A 451 17.42 -8.14 -2.87
N LEU A 452 16.25 -7.69 -3.32
CA LEU A 452 16.07 -6.85 -4.51
C LEU A 452 16.72 -5.47 -4.39
N THR A 453 16.99 -5.02 -3.16
CA THR A 453 17.60 -3.71 -2.88
C THR A 453 19.12 -3.69 -3.06
N PHE A 454 19.77 -4.86 -3.09
CA PHE A 454 21.23 -4.95 -3.26
C PHE A 454 21.67 -4.73 -4.71
N ILE A 455 20.74 -4.82 -5.67
CA ILE A 455 21.01 -4.44 -7.06
C ILE A 455 21.00 -2.91 -7.12
N ARG A 456 22.21 -2.32 -7.17
CA ARG A 456 22.49 -0.87 -7.20
C ARG A 456 21.86 -0.07 -8.33
N ASN A 457 21.08 -0.70 -9.19
CA ASN A 457 20.23 0.03 -10.12
C ASN A 457 19.03 0.54 -9.35
N HIS A 458 19.14 1.76 -8.80
CA HIS A 458 18.00 2.48 -8.29
C HIS A 458 17.02 2.71 -9.44
N TYR A 459 16.07 1.79 -9.64
CA TYR A 459 14.99 1.88 -10.62
C TYR A 459 13.97 2.92 -10.18
N ARG A 460 14.43 4.16 -10.00
CA ARG A 460 13.61 5.31 -9.66
C ARG A 460 12.84 5.72 -10.91
N THR A 461 11.54 5.87 -10.75
CA THR A 461 10.63 6.29 -11.81
C THR A 461 9.89 7.54 -11.37
N THR A 462 9.08 8.11 -12.26
CA THR A 462 8.13 9.16 -11.89
C THR A 462 7.08 8.68 -10.88
N CYS A 463 6.85 7.37 -10.75
CA CYS A 463 5.81 6.80 -9.87
C CYS A 463 6.39 6.15 -8.61
N THR A 464 7.70 6.25 -8.36
CA THR A 464 8.36 5.63 -7.22
C THR A 464 9.28 6.62 -6.50
N LYS A 465 9.23 6.64 -5.16
CA LYS A 465 10.24 7.34 -4.36
C LYS A 465 11.62 6.71 -4.54
N ALA A 466 12.67 7.52 -4.40
CA ALA A 466 14.02 6.99 -4.28
C ALA A 466 14.08 6.12 -3.03
N GLU A 467 14.51 4.87 -3.19
CA GLU A 467 14.54 3.91 -2.09
C GLU A 467 15.68 4.24 -1.12
N ALA A 468 15.40 4.10 0.18
CA ALA A 468 16.46 4.01 1.17
C ALA A 468 17.34 2.79 0.85
N ALA A 469 18.64 2.88 1.16
CA ALA A 469 19.56 1.75 1.03
C ALA A 469 18.96 0.50 1.71
N GLY A 470 19.23 -0.68 1.13
CA GLY A 470 18.68 -1.95 1.61
C GLY A 470 18.77 -2.08 3.13
N LEU A 471 17.64 -2.37 3.77
CA LEU A 471 17.55 -2.49 5.22
C LEU A 471 18.01 -3.90 5.64
N PRO A 472 18.87 -4.01 6.66
CA PRO A 472 19.19 -5.28 7.31
C PRO A 472 17.93 -6.06 7.68
N ALA A 473 17.77 -7.27 7.15
CA ALA A 473 16.68 -8.18 7.48
C ALA A 473 17.22 -9.58 7.81
N LEU A 474 16.62 -10.25 8.80
CA LEU A 474 16.95 -11.65 9.12
C LEU A 474 16.49 -12.63 8.03
N ALA A 475 15.41 -12.28 7.32
CA ALA A 475 14.69 -13.17 6.42
C ALA A 475 14.53 -12.55 5.01
N TYR A 476 15.65 -12.17 4.38
CA TYR A 476 15.62 -11.54 3.05
C TYR A 476 14.83 -12.34 2.02
N THR A 477 14.91 -13.68 2.05
CA THR A 477 14.16 -14.56 1.13
C THR A 477 12.64 -14.41 1.29
N SER A 478 12.13 -14.40 2.53
CA SER A 478 10.69 -14.22 2.78
C SER A 478 10.19 -12.86 2.31
N HIS A 479 10.94 -11.79 2.61
CA HIS A 479 10.62 -10.45 2.10
C HIS A 479 10.67 -10.39 0.58
N THR A 480 11.64 -11.04 -0.06
CA THR A 480 11.74 -11.07 -1.52
C THR A 480 10.54 -11.78 -2.15
N ALA A 481 10.17 -12.95 -1.63
CA ALA A 481 8.99 -13.70 -2.05
C ALA A 481 7.70 -12.87 -1.90
N LYS A 482 7.50 -12.20 -0.76
CA LYS A 482 6.32 -11.37 -0.50
C LYS A 482 6.25 -10.14 -1.41
N ALA A 483 7.39 -9.47 -1.65
CA ALA A 483 7.45 -8.35 -2.59
C ALA A 483 7.10 -8.79 -4.02
N LEU A 484 7.62 -9.94 -4.46
CA LEU A 484 7.33 -10.50 -5.79
C LEU A 484 5.88 -10.93 -5.95
N ARG A 485 5.31 -11.61 -4.95
CA ARG A 485 3.88 -11.97 -4.94
C ARG A 485 2.99 -10.73 -5.06
N ALA A 486 3.29 -9.68 -4.31
CA ALA A 486 2.54 -8.42 -4.38
C ALA A 486 2.68 -7.73 -5.76
N ALA A 487 3.88 -7.71 -6.34
CA ALA A 487 4.10 -7.16 -7.69
C ALA A 487 3.37 -7.96 -8.78
N ASN A 488 3.35 -9.29 -8.66
CA ASN A 488 2.59 -10.16 -9.55
C ASN A 488 1.09 -9.88 -9.45
N ALA A 489 0.55 -9.77 -8.23
CA ALA A 489 -0.84 -9.46 -8.01
C ALA A 489 -1.25 -8.11 -8.65
N ILE A 490 -0.45 -7.06 -8.45
CA ILE A 490 -0.71 -5.74 -9.10
C ILE A 490 -0.67 -5.85 -10.63
N THR A 491 0.26 -6.62 -11.17
CA THR A 491 0.36 -6.81 -12.64
C THR A 491 -0.85 -7.55 -13.19
N ASN A 492 -1.37 -8.53 -12.46
CA ASN A 492 -2.58 -9.27 -12.82
C ASN A 492 -3.84 -8.39 -12.81
N LEU A 493 -3.89 -7.32 -11.99
CA LEU A 493 -5.01 -6.37 -12.03
C LEU A 493 -5.15 -5.71 -13.41
N ALA A 494 -4.05 -5.50 -14.14
CA ALA A 494 -4.11 -4.96 -15.50
C ALA A 494 -4.59 -5.98 -16.53
N SER A 495 -4.31 -7.28 -16.36
CA SER A 495 -4.78 -8.32 -17.30
C SER A 495 -6.27 -8.62 -17.18
N ILE A 496 -6.89 -8.29 -16.04
CA ILE A 496 -8.32 -8.49 -15.81
C ILE A 496 -9.15 -7.38 -16.48
N GLN A 497 -8.54 -6.22 -16.71
CA GLN A 497 -9.23 -5.06 -17.25
C GLN A 497 -9.51 -5.21 -18.75
N THR A 498 -10.74 -4.90 -19.16
CA THR A 498 -11.17 -4.99 -20.56
C THR A 498 -10.57 -3.88 -21.42
N ASP A 499 -10.43 -2.67 -20.87
CA ASP A 499 -9.80 -1.53 -21.53
C ASP A 499 -8.93 -0.72 -20.55
N VAL A 500 -7.67 -1.16 -20.42
CA VAL A 500 -6.71 -0.62 -19.44
C VAL A 500 -6.55 0.90 -19.54
N LYS A 501 -6.62 1.50 -20.74
CA LYS A 501 -6.44 2.96 -20.90
C LYS A 501 -7.54 3.78 -20.23
N MET A 502 -8.71 3.18 -20.03
CA MET A 502 -9.90 3.83 -19.48
C MET A 502 -10.01 3.68 -17.95
N CYS A 503 -9.14 2.88 -17.34
CA CYS A 503 -9.13 2.65 -15.90
C CYS A 503 -8.64 3.88 -15.11
N SER A 504 -8.83 3.83 -13.80
CA SER A 504 -8.27 4.80 -12.86
C SER A 504 -6.75 4.99 -13.05
N PRO A 505 -6.25 6.24 -13.17
CA PRO A 505 -4.82 6.53 -13.33
C PRO A 505 -3.95 6.03 -12.16
N VAL A 506 -4.54 5.70 -11.02
CA VAL A 506 -3.80 5.16 -9.86
C VAL A 506 -3.14 3.83 -10.21
N LEU A 507 -3.78 3.00 -11.03
CA LEU A 507 -3.26 1.68 -11.42
C LEU A 507 -1.93 1.79 -12.19
N MET A 508 -1.73 2.83 -13.01
CA MET A 508 -0.48 3.02 -13.75
C MET A 508 0.72 3.18 -12.81
N CYS A 509 0.55 3.86 -11.67
CA CYS A 509 1.61 4.05 -10.69
C CYS A 509 1.91 2.75 -9.92
N GLY A 510 0.87 1.95 -9.65
CA GLY A 510 1.02 0.60 -9.10
C GLY A 510 1.78 -0.31 -10.04
N LEU A 511 1.41 -0.37 -11.33
CA LEU A 511 2.10 -1.14 -12.36
C LEU A 511 3.57 -0.73 -12.50
N THR A 512 3.84 0.57 -12.45
CA THR A 512 5.21 1.09 -12.46
C THR A 512 5.97 0.57 -11.24
N THR A 513 5.37 0.61 -10.05
CA THR A 513 5.99 0.09 -8.82
C THR A 513 6.26 -1.41 -8.92
N ALA A 514 5.29 -2.20 -9.39
CA ALA A 514 5.44 -3.64 -9.61
C ALA A 514 6.59 -3.94 -10.59
N ALA A 515 6.69 -3.22 -11.70
CA ALA A 515 7.80 -3.38 -12.64
C ALA A 515 9.16 -3.10 -11.99
N THR A 516 9.26 -2.13 -11.07
CA THR A 516 10.51 -1.89 -10.32
C THR A 516 10.89 -3.01 -9.35
N VAL A 517 9.95 -3.87 -8.95
CA VAL A 517 10.22 -5.12 -8.22
C VAL A 517 10.69 -6.23 -9.16
N HIS A 518 10.06 -6.36 -10.33
CA HIS A 518 10.41 -7.38 -11.32
C HIS A 518 11.78 -7.18 -11.96
N LEU A 519 12.19 -5.92 -12.20
CA LEU A 519 13.49 -5.59 -12.80
C LEU A 519 14.70 -6.20 -12.04
N PRO A 520 14.88 -5.97 -10.73
CA PRO A 520 15.94 -6.63 -9.97
C PRO A 520 15.68 -8.14 -9.82
N ALA A 521 14.42 -8.58 -9.74
CA ALA A 521 14.11 -10.01 -9.62
C ALA A 521 14.57 -10.81 -10.84
N TYR A 522 14.43 -10.26 -12.04
CA TYR A 522 14.94 -10.88 -13.26
C TYR A 522 16.46 -11.11 -13.20
N ALA A 523 17.20 -10.23 -12.52
CA ALA A 523 18.66 -10.32 -12.45
C ALA A 523 19.19 -11.28 -11.37
N ILE A 524 18.35 -11.76 -10.43
CA ILE A 524 18.75 -12.68 -9.35
C ILE A 524 18.18 -14.09 -9.48
N VAL A 525 17.29 -14.30 -10.46
CA VAL A 525 16.61 -15.58 -10.63
C VAL A 525 17.44 -16.50 -11.52
N ASP A 526 17.64 -17.74 -11.06
CA ASP A 526 18.54 -18.69 -11.72
C ASP A 526 17.83 -19.68 -12.66
N THR A 527 16.51 -19.84 -12.54
CA THR A 527 15.78 -20.84 -13.33
C THR A 527 15.20 -20.24 -14.61
N PRO A 528 15.38 -20.88 -15.78
CA PRO A 528 14.86 -20.38 -17.06
C PRO A 528 13.36 -20.09 -17.03
N ASP A 529 12.57 -20.95 -16.42
CA ASP A 529 11.11 -20.80 -16.35
C ASP A 529 10.70 -19.55 -15.58
N GLN A 530 11.38 -19.24 -14.47
CA GLN A 530 11.11 -18.03 -13.69
C GLN A 530 11.58 -16.76 -14.43
N LEU A 531 12.71 -16.83 -15.16
CA LEU A 531 13.18 -15.72 -16.00
C LEU A 531 12.14 -15.39 -17.07
N VAL A 532 11.63 -16.40 -17.80
CA VAL A 532 10.54 -16.21 -18.76
C VAL A 532 9.32 -15.61 -18.07
N ALA A 533 8.89 -16.16 -16.95
CA ALA A 533 7.70 -15.68 -16.24
C ALA A 533 7.83 -14.23 -15.73
N ILE A 534 9.03 -13.78 -15.33
CA ILE A 534 9.28 -12.39 -14.94
C ILE A 534 9.34 -11.48 -16.17
N LYS A 535 9.97 -11.93 -17.26
CA LYS A 535 10.05 -11.20 -18.54
C LYS A 535 8.65 -10.92 -19.10
N GLU A 536 7.79 -11.93 -19.17
CA GLU A 536 6.41 -11.79 -19.67
C GLU A 536 5.60 -10.82 -18.79
N ARG A 537 5.78 -10.84 -17.46
CA ARG A 537 5.14 -9.88 -16.55
C ARG A 537 5.65 -8.45 -16.74
N LEU A 538 6.95 -8.27 -16.95
CA LEU A 538 7.52 -6.96 -17.30
C LEU A 538 6.93 -6.45 -18.63
N GLN A 539 6.80 -7.32 -19.63
CA GLN A 539 6.20 -6.98 -20.92
C GLN A 539 4.73 -6.61 -20.79
N LEU A 540 3.95 -7.36 -20.00
CA LEU A 540 2.57 -7.01 -19.68
C LEU A 540 2.48 -5.63 -19.01
N GLY A 541 3.29 -5.38 -17.97
CA GLY A 541 3.33 -4.08 -17.29
C GLY A 541 3.70 -2.92 -18.23
N ILE A 542 4.71 -3.09 -19.09
CA ILE A 542 5.11 -2.09 -20.09
C ILE A 542 4.01 -1.85 -21.12
N SER A 543 3.32 -2.90 -21.55
CA SER A 543 2.22 -2.81 -22.54
C SER A 543 1.00 -2.11 -21.93
N ALA A 544 0.63 -2.45 -20.69
CA ALA A 544 -0.41 -1.78 -19.93
C ALA A 544 -0.10 -0.29 -19.71
N LEU A 545 1.13 0.06 -19.33
CA LEU A 545 1.59 1.46 -19.25
C LEU A 545 1.54 2.16 -20.61
N GLY A 546 1.77 1.42 -21.71
CA GLY A 546 1.59 1.91 -23.07
C GLY A 546 0.15 2.26 -23.38
N SER A 547 -0.79 1.40 -23.01
CA SER A 547 -2.23 1.64 -23.16
C SER A 547 -2.68 2.88 -22.36
N PHE A 548 -2.30 2.97 -21.08
CA PHE A 548 -2.54 4.18 -20.28
C PHE A 548 -1.93 5.44 -20.90
N GLY A 549 -0.76 5.32 -21.55
CA GLY A 549 -0.05 6.42 -22.20
C GLY A 549 -0.80 7.08 -23.36
N GLU A 550 -1.84 6.41 -23.91
CA GLU A 550 -2.76 7.01 -24.89
C GLU A 550 -3.60 8.14 -24.28
N VAL A 551 -3.84 8.10 -22.97
CA VAL A 551 -4.71 9.03 -22.23
C VAL A 551 -3.90 9.91 -21.27
N TRP A 552 -2.95 9.31 -20.56
CA TRP A 552 -2.26 9.95 -19.43
C TRP A 552 -0.76 10.15 -19.69
N PRO A 553 -0.28 11.41 -19.78
CA PRO A 553 1.13 11.71 -20.05
C PRO A 553 2.12 11.05 -19.08
N ARG A 554 1.77 10.92 -17.79
CA ARG A 554 2.65 10.26 -16.81
C ARG A 554 2.91 8.80 -17.13
N ALA A 555 1.91 8.08 -17.68
CA ALA A 555 2.09 6.69 -18.09
C ALA A 555 3.07 6.56 -19.25
N THR A 556 3.05 7.48 -20.21
CA THR A 556 4.03 7.53 -21.31
C THR A 556 5.45 7.70 -20.78
N ILE A 557 5.65 8.58 -19.80
CA ILE A 557 6.96 8.77 -19.14
C ILE A 557 7.36 7.50 -18.38
N ALA A 558 6.46 6.96 -17.56
CA ALA A 558 6.71 5.75 -16.76
C ALA A 558 7.05 4.54 -17.65
N LYS A 559 6.31 4.33 -18.74
CA LYS A 559 6.60 3.32 -19.77
C LYS A 559 8.01 3.48 -20.31
N GLY A 560 8.39 4.69 -20.71
CA GLY A 560 9.72 4.98 -21.25
C GLY A 560 10.84 4.65 -20.26
N GLN A 561 10.65 4.98 -18.98
CA GLN A 561 11.60 4.67 -17.90
C GLN A 561 11.71 3.16 -17.66
N VAL A 562 10.60 2.46 -17.48
CA VAL A 562 10.58 1.01 -17.23
C VAL A 562 11.14 0.24 -18.43
N ALA A 563 10.76 0.60 -19.66
CA ALA A 563 11.27 -0.05 -20.86
C ALA A 563 12.79 0.15 -21.04
N LYS A 564 13.31 1.34 -20.67
CA LYS A 564 14.76 1.58 -20.66
C LYS A 564 15.47 0.64 -19.69
N PHE A 565 14.98 0.55 -18.45
CA PHE A 565 15.56 -0.35 -17.44
C PHE A 565 15.44 -1.82 -17.84
N ALA A 566 14.30 -2.23 -18.40
CA ALA A 566 14.11 -3.58 -18.90
C ALA A 566 15.12 -3.92 -19.99
N ARG A 567 15.38 -3.01 -20.94
CA ARG A 567 16.41 -3.22 -21.96
C ARG A 567 17.79 -3.43 -21.33
N GLU A 568 18.19 -2.59 -20.37
CA GLU A 568 19.47 -2.69 -19.68
C GLU A 568 19.67 -4.01 -18.92
N VAL A 569 18.59 -4.61 -18.42
CA VAL A 569 18.62 -5.89 -17.69
C VAL A 569 18.53 -7.09 -18.63
N LEU A 570 17.57 -7.06 -19.57
CA LEU A 570 17.24 -8.19 -20.44
C LEU A 570 18.31 -8.43 -21.52
N THR A 571 19.05 -7.40 -21.96
CA THR A 571 20.10 -7.57 -22.99
C THR A 571 21.48 -7.88 -22.42
N LYS A 572 21.62 -8.11 -21.11
CA LYS A 572 22.91 -8.54 -20.54
C LYS A 572 23.22 -9.97 -21.00
N PRO A 573 24.42 -10.24 -21.54
CA PRO A 573 24.76 -11.55 -22.13
C PRO A 573 24.51 -12.76 -21.22
N ASN A 574 24.58 -12.58 -19.90
CA ASN A 574 24.46 -13.66 -18.92
C ASN A 574 23.03 -13.90 -18.42
N VAL A 575 22.03 -13.14 -18.89
CA VAL A 575 20.64 -13.23 -18.40
C VAL A 575 19.62 -13.31 -19.55
N TYR A 576 20.07 -13.30 -20.80
CA TYR A 576 19.15 -13.32 -21.94
C TYR A 576 18.50 -14.70 -22.09
N VAL A 577 17.17 -14.75 -22.00
CA VAL A 577 16.36 -15.93 -22.34
C VAL A 577 15.54 -15.62 -23.58
N ASP A 578 15.79 -16.38 -24.64
CA ASP A 578 15.01 -16.34 -25.87
C ASP A 578 13.71 -17.13 -25.68
N SER A 579 12.58 -16.43 -25.68
CA SER A 579 11.24 -17.03 -25.57
C SER A 579 10.59 -17.29 -26.93
N THR A 580 11.28 -17.04 -28.04
CA THR A 580 10.71 -17.15 -29.40
C THR A 580 10.71 -18.57 -29.97
N VAL A 581 11.39 -19.52 -29.32
CA VAL A 581 11.47 -20.90 -29.77
C VAL A 581 10.30 -21.71 -29.20
N PRO A 582 9.46 -22.37 -30.04
CA PRO A 582 8.39 -23.24 -29.57
C PRO A 582 8.96 -24.52 -28.93
N GLY A 583 9.34 -24.45 -27.66
CA GLY A 583 9.95 -25.56 -26.92
C GLY A 583 9.87 -25.49 -25.39
N MET A 584 9.26 -24.45 -24.80
CA MET A 584 9.18 -24.26 -23.35
C MET A 584 7.76 -24.44 -22.77
N ILE A 585 7.03 -25.47 -23.21
CA ILE A 585 5.92 -25.98 -22.39
C ILE A 585 6.57 -26.80 -21.27
N PRO A 586 6.37 -26.48 -19.97
CA PRO A 586 6.92 -27.28 -18.89
C PRO A 586 6.37 -28.70 -18.99
N ARG A 587 7.19 -29.65 -19.44
CA ARG A 587 6.96 -31.05 -19.12
C ARG A 587 7.19 -31.18 -17.63
N VAL A 588 6.21 -31.71 -16.90
CA VAL A 588 6.37 -32.14 -15.51
C VAL A 588 7.59 -33.07 -15.48
N ALA A 589 8.74 -32.55 -15.07
CA ALA A 589 9.92 -33.36 -14.87
C ALA A 589 9.66 -34.22 -13.63
N GLU A 590 9.82 -35.53 -13.78
CA GLU A 590 9.78 -36.49 -12.67
C GLU A 590 10.69 -35.99 -11.52
N PRO A 591 10.28 -36.20 -10.26
CA PRO A 591 11.06 -35.72 -9.13
C PRO A 591 12.41 -36.44 -9.09
N VAL A 592 13.48 -35.70 -9.39
CA VAL A 592 14.86 -36.16 -9.14
C VAL A 592 15.02 -36.29 -7.61
N PRO A 593 15.62 -37.39 -7.09
CA PRO A 593 15.68 -37.63 -5.66
C PRO A 593 16.43 -36.51 -4.94
N GLN A 594 15.78 -35.86 -3.98
CA GLN A 594 16.42 -34.92 -3.06
C GLN A 594 17.50 -35.65 -2.27
N LEU A 595 18.72 -35.11 -2.29
CA LEU A 595 19.78 -35.47 -1.37
C LEU A 595 19.27 -35.32 0.07
N GLU A 596 19.33 -36.41 0.85
CA GLU A 596 19.04 -36.44 2.27
C GLU A 596 19.83 -35.36 3.02
N TYR A 597 19.13 -34.40 3.61
CA TYR A 597 19.63 -33.68 4.77
C TYR A 597 18.79 -34.10 5.97
N GLN A 598 19.35 -35.00 6.78
CA GLN A 598 18.82 -35.39 8.07
C GLN A 598 18.78 -34.18 9.01
N MET A 599 17.59 -33.67 9.33
CA MET A 599 17.16 -33.31 10.69
C MET A 599 15.66 -33.00 10.64
N PRO A 600 14.80 -33.71 11.40
CA PRO A 600 13.38 -33.44 11.41
C PRO A 600 13.11 -32.16 12.20
N PHE A 601 12.60 -31.13 11.53
CA PHE A 601 11.99 -29.98 12.20
C PHE A 601 10.62 -30.43 12.72
N ASN A 602 10.58 -30.86 13.97
CA ASN A 602 9.36 -31.31 14.63
C ASN A 602 8.41 -30.11 14.83
N ASN A 603 7.41 -29.98 13.94
CA ASN A 603 6.41 -28.92 13.95
C ASN A 603 5.31 -29.10 15.00
N GLU A 604 5.39 -30.12 15.87
CA GLU A 604 4.37 -30.41 16.88
C GLU A 604 4.75 -29.92 18.29
N SER A 605 6.04 -29.66 18.57
CA SER A 605 6.46 -29.30 19.93
C SER A 605 6.12 -27.88 20.36
N TRP A 606 5.80 -26.97 19.44
CA TRP A 606 5.40 -25.60 19.82
C TRP A 606 3.89 -25.48 20.09
N MET A 607 3.07 -26.32 19.44
CA MET A 607 1.64 -26.44 19.74
C MET A 607 1.41 -27.15 21.07
N ASP A 608 2.17 -28.20 21.39
CA ASP A 608 2.08 -28.85 22.71
C ASP A 608 2.52 -27.93 23.85
N ASN A 609 3.50 -27.05 23.62
CA ASN A 609 3.91 -26.05 24.62
C ASN A 609 2.92 -24.89 24.78
N LEU A 610 2.09 -24.59 23.76
CA LEU A 610 1.00 -23.61 23.89
C LEU A 610 -0.24 -24.22 24.57
N ILE A 611 -0.51 -25.50 24.32
CA ILE A 611 -1.62 -26.24 24.93
C ILE A 611 -1.30 -26.61 26.40
N GLN A 612 -0.04 -26.85 26.74
CA GLN A 612 0.40 -27.06 28.13
C GLN A 612 0.48 -25.75 28.95
N ALA A 613 0.81 -24.62 28.31
CA ALA A 613 0.86 -23.32 28.99
C ALA A 613 -0.54 -22.76 29.38
N GLU A 614 -1.62 -23.30 28.81
CA GLU A 614 -3.01 -22.98 29.21
C GLU A 614 -3.61 -24.00 30.19
N GLN A 615 -2.89 -25.07 30.53
CA GLN A 615 -3.33 -26.10 31.49
C GLN A 615 -2.66 -25.99 32.89
N ASP A 616 -1.70 -25.08 33.08
CA ASP A 616 -0.96 -24.89 34.35
C ASP A 616 -1.50 -23.77 35.27
N VAL A 617 -2.79 -23.43 35.16
CA VAL A 617 -3.48 -22.54 36.13
C VAL A 617 -4.46 -23.34 36.98
N GLU A 618 -3.94 -24.27 37.78
CA GLU A 618 -4.71 -24.94 38.83
C GLU A 618 -4.61 -24.20 40.17
N ALA A 619 -5.78 -23.81 40.67
CA ALA A 619 -6.03 -23.12 41.92
C ALA A 619 -5.77 -24.01 43.17
N PRO A 620 -5.45 -23.43 44.33
CA PRO A 620 -5.19 -24.19 45.54
C PRO A 620 -6.48 -24.75 46.15
N SER A 621 -6.59 -26.08 46.09
CA SER A 621 -7.13 -27.03 47.08
C SER A 621 -8.16 -26.52 48.12
N CYS A 622 -9.35 -27.12 48.08
CA CYS A 622 -10.14 -27.37 49.30
C CYS A 622 -10.87 -28.73 49.14
N PRO A 623 -10.65 -29.73 50.03
CA PRO A 623 -11.08 -31.11 49.78
C PRO A 623 -12.32 -31.47 50.60
N VAL A 624 -13.41 -31.91 49.98
CA VAL A 624 -14.31 -32.89 50.62
C VAL A 624 -15.11 -33.69 49.59
N PHE A 625 -15.13 -35.02 49.79
CA PHE A 625 -16.03 -36.05 49.25
C PHE A 625 -15.69 -36.73 47.91
N ASP A 626 -14.69 -37.61 47.97
CA ASP A 626 -14.77 -38.93 47.34
C ASP A 626 -15.87 -39.76 48.01
N THR A 627 -16.71 -40.50 47.28
CA THR A 627 -16.49 -41.94 46.99
C THR A 627 -17.78 -42.64 46.48
N PHE A 628 -17.55 -43.61 45.59
CA PHE A 628 -18.38 -44.79 45.26
C PHE A 628 -19.59 -44.69 44.30
N ALA A 629 -19.27 -44.91 43.01
CA ALA A 629 -19.58 -46.12 42.24
C ALA A 629 -21.00 -46.73 42.25
N MET A 630 -21.40 -47.06 41.01
CA MET A 630 -22.26 -48.18 40.58
C MET A 630 -23.79 -48.06 40.67
N ALA A 631 -24.36 -47.80 39.49
CA ALA A 631 -25.45 -48.53 38.85
C ALA A 631 -26.71 -48.85 39.68
N GLN A 632 -27.76 -48.05 39.46
CA GLN A 632 -29.14 -48.46 39.72
C GLN A 632 -29.73 -49.22 38.53
N THR A 633 -30.06 -50.49 38.75
CA THR A 633 -31.17 -51.16 38.07
C THR A 633 -32.01 -51.94 39.07
N ARG A 634 -33.30 -51.57 39.11
CA ARG A 634 -34.53 -52.36 39.34
C ARG A 634 -35.08 -52.63 40.75
N SER A 635 -36.35 -52.18 40.88
CA SER A 635 -37.48 -52.65 41.72
C SER A 635 -37.30 -52.52 43.23
N ARG A 636 -38.12 -51.77 43.97
CA ARG A 636 -39.57 -51.51 43.94
C ARG A 636 -39.86 -50.09 44.43
#